data_AF-A0A8H5PJG1-F1
#
_entry.id   AF-A0A8H5PJG1-F1
#
_cell.length_a   1.000
_cell.length_b   1.000
_cell.length_c   1.000
_cell.angle_alpha   90.00
_cell.angle_beta   90.00
_cell.angle_gamma   90.00
#
_symmetry.space_group_name_H-M   'P 1'
#
loop_
_entity.id
_entity.type
_entity.pdbx_description
1 polymer ?
#
loop_
_entity_poly.entity_id
_entity_poly.type
_entity_poly.pdbx_seq_one_letter_code
_entity_poly.pdbx_strand_id
1 'polypeptide(L)'
;MFTWANIRQMVPFLSQSRTLPDLLTVDAKALASGLTNGHFTSVDLVEKSLEMIQKHDKYLHAMLSMVPKDQLRQRAEALDKERKDGKVRGSLHGIPIVIKDNIATVPELGMETTCGSWALHGMTPTANADLVDKLIQAGLIIIGKANLSEWAYYRSNDLPSGWSGKGGQCQSAYVRGGIDPDDSNNGHSNPSGSSTGSAVAVSAGYVPLSIGTETDGSLVSPASRAALYTIKPSIGRVSQSGIIPISHTMDSAGPMAKTPSDLTALLDVISGTDEFATLRGSWDELSIATIDFKKWWPGEDYLKPVESATKQMHTEIQAAYDKMEELAKKYVGDVPLPPPSECFMFDGKDCEVVIMMADFKHDLNKYLESAENTKIHSLADLIEFNKAHADLEMPPGYDDQRLLIDAEESDLSPEDYEKNLSHLRRVARDDGLDRIFKEYGVDVIVGSSDTAIKAYASGSGYPVGNVPLGYLDFNGRPFGLAVLAAKNQEAKILKFMNAWEVTMTEATSTISPNARDRLDELHSLPSKSATLQFFDASDPKWATEKPFYSNIPFTQTKIANTNVVNTSARVQISDIRDHESDFTLDKNGFQLVEWKHQFSDVGPSFQEEGYPAVVNFMKDILGGHVKVCVFDHIVRQSQPRGSTPEEEKGYIGRPSKVAHNDQTYEGTITKIKHDFGSQAPSILSQRFRIINVWKPLKPVRQYPLTLCDYRTCDEKDGHRSDLVYPHVVSENILFSYSPGQKWYYVSDQSDQEVWLIKTMDSLARSEDVAMYTPHTSFFDEDPAVAEEIRESIELRVYRNLRVKWTCI
;
A
#
# COMPACT_ATOMS: atom_id res chain seq x y z
N MET A 1 42.50 6.25 -26.92
CA MET A 1 41.67 6.88 -25.88
C MET A 1 40.57 5.90 -25.53
N PHE A 2 40.59 5.34 -24.33
CA PHE A 2 39.51 4.47 -23.86
C PHE A 2 38.51 5.34 -23.10
N THR A 3 37.31 5.50 -23.65
CA THR A 3 36.18 6.17 -22.98
C THR A 3 35.47 5.18 -22.06
N TRP A 4 34.82 5.65 -20.99
CA TRP A 4 34.01 4.84 -20.04
C TRP A 4 32.99 3.92 -20.74
N ALA A 5 32.51 4.31 -21.93
CA ALA A 5 31.66 3.49 -22.79
C ALA A 5 32.28 2.14 -23.21
N ASN A 6 33.61 2.03 -23.27
CA ASN A 6 34.31 0.84 -23.75
C ASN A 6 34.40 -0.28 -22.69
N ILE A 7 34.26 0.04 -21.41
CA ILE A 7 34.26 -0.95 -20.31
C ILE A 7 32.93 -1.72 -20.27
N ARG A 8 31.80 -1.07 -20.62
CA ARG A 8 30.49 -1.74 -20.75
C ARG A 8 30.43 -2.78 -21.87
N GLN A 9 31.30 -2.68 -22.88
CA GLN A 9 31.28 -3.58 -24.03
C GLN A 9 31.97 -4.94 -23.78
N MET A 10 32.59 -5.15 -22.62
CA MET A 10 33.36 -6.36 -22.32
C MET A 10 32.59 -7.45 -21.55
N VAL A 11 31.27 -7.31 -21.36
CA VAL A 11 30.41 -8.33 -20.71
C VAL A 11 29.30 -8.77 -21.68
N PRO A 12 29.18 -10.07 -22.03
CA PRO A 12 28.21 -10.51 -23.02
C PRO A 12 26.78 -10.50 -22.45
N PHE A 13 25.87 -9.93 -23.25
CA PHE A 13 24.39 -10.01 -23.23
C PHE A 13 23.73 -10.61 -21.97
N LEU A 14 23.21 -9.72 -21.12
CA LEU A 14 22.01 -10.00 -20.34
C LEU A 14 20.89 -9.13 -20.92
N SER A 15 19.79 -9.76 -21.30
CA SER A 15 18.55 -9.06 -21.63
C SER A 15 18.26 -8.05 -20.52
N GLN A 16 18.00 -6.78 -20.87
CA GLN A 16 17.49 -5.82 -19.92
C GLN A 16 16.21 -6.40 -19.30
N SER A 17 16.30 -6.87 -18.05
CA SER A 17 15.15 -7.11 -17.20
C SER A 17 14.45 -5.76 -17.06
N ARG A 18 13.36 -5.54 -17.80
CA ARG A 18 12.47 -4.40 -17.57
C ARG A 18 11.83 -4.62 -16.20
N THR A 19 12.31 -3.96 -15.18
CA THR A 19 11.76 -4.08 -13.83
C THR A 19 10.37 -3.46 -13.84
N LEU A 20 9.34 -4.29 -13.71
CA LEU A 20 7.96 -3.84 -13.60
C LEU A 20 7.72 -3.20 -12.22
N PRO A 21 6.92 -2.12 -12.13
CA PRO A 21 6.48 -1.59 -10.85
C PRO A 21 5.72 -2.66 -10.04
N ASP A 22 5.79 -2.55 -8.71
CA ASP A 22 5.05 -3.44 -7.82
C ASP A 22 3.55 -3.09 -7.86
N LEU A 23 2.73 -4.02 -8.35
CA LEU A 23 1.27 -3.86 -8.40
C LEU A 23 0.64 -3.71 -7.00
N LEU A 24 1.36 -4.06 -5.92
CA LEU A 24 0.92 -3.81 -4.53
C LEU A 24 0.85 -2.33 -4.18
N THR A 25 1.68 -1.47 -4.78
CA THR A 25 1.77 -0.05 -4.37
C THR A 25 1.62 0.94 -5.52
N VAL A 26 1.89 0.53 -6.76
CA VAL A 26 1.79 1.42 -7.92
C VAL A 26 0.33 1.78 -8.24
N ASP A 27 0.12 3.02 -8.65
CA ASP A 27 -1.15 3.53 -9.15
C ASP A 27 -1.28 3.35 -10.69
N ALA A 28 -2.51 3.37 -11.21
CA ALA A 28 -2.79 3.20 -12.64
C ALA A 28 -2.21 4.33 -13.48
N LYS A 29 -2.16 5.55 -12.95
CA LYS A 29 -1.56 6.72 -13.60
C LYS A 29 -0.06 6.53 -13.89
N ALA A 30 0.70 6.03 -12.92
CA ALA A 30 2.12 5.72 -13.06
C ALA A 30 2.33 4.56 -14.04
N LEU A 31 1.47 3.55 -14.01
CA LEU A 31 1.47 2.47 -15.00
C LEU A 31 1.22 3.00 -16.42
N ALA A 32 0.22 3.86 -16.61
CA ALA A 32 -0.09 4.47 -17.91
C ALA A 32 1.09 5.33 -18.43
N SER A 33 1.77 6.05 -17.54
CA SER A 33 3.00 6.79 -17.86
C SER A 33 4.12 5.84 -18.29
N GLY A 34 4.35 4.74 -17.56
CA GLY A 34 5.35 3.73 -17.91
C GLY A 34 5.09 3.06 -19.26
N LEU A 35 3.83 2.75 -19.59
CA LEU A 35 3.42 2.25 -20.90
C LEU A 35 3.69 3.27 -22.01
N THR A 36 3.38 4.55 -21.76
CA THR A 36 3.59 5.64 -22.71
C THR A 36 5.07 5.87 -23.00
N ASN A 37 5.92 5.76 -21.98
CA ASN A 37 7.37 5.91 -22.09
C ASN A 37 8.09 4.64 -22.57
N GLY A 38 7.35 3.54 -22.82
CA GLY A 38 7.92 2.28 -23.29
C GLY A 38 8.80 1.55 -22.28
N HIS A 39 8.64 1.84 -20.97
CA HIS A 39 9.36 1.15 -19.89
C HIS A 39 8.95 -0.33 -19.81
N PHE A 40 7.68 -0.60 -20.10
CA PHE A 40 7.06 -1.91 -20.19
C PHE A 40 5.84 -1.84 -21.11
N THR A 41 5.23 -2.98 -21.38
CA THR A 41 4.06 -3.15 -22.26
C THR A 41 2.83 -3.59 -21.47
N SER A 42 1.65 -3.49 -22.07
CA SER A 42 0.41 -4.02 -21.48
C SER A 42 0.49 -5.54 -21.32
N VAL A 43 1.20 -6.24 -22.22
CA VAL A 43 1.51 -7.68 -22.05
C VAL A 43 2.27 -7.92 -20.75
N ASP A 44 3.29 -7.12 -20.48
CA ASP A 44 4.08 -7.28 -19.25
C ASP A 44 3.22 -7.07 -18.00
N LEU A 45 2.28 -6.11 -18.02
CA LEU A 45 1.33 -5.88 -16.92
C LEU A 45 0.35 -7.03 -16.74
N VAL A 46 -0.22 -7.57 -17.82
CA VAL A 46 -1.12 -8.72 -17.76
C VAL A 46 -0.41 -9.95 -17.20
N GLU A 47 0.80 -10.25 -17.68
CA GLU A 47 1.57 -11.37 -17.14
C GLU A 47 1.90 -11.17 -15.65
N LYS A 48 2.17 -9.93 -15.22
CA LYS A 48 2.37 -9.63 -13.80
C LYS A 48 1.11 -9.81 -12.96
N SER A 49 -0.04 -9.36 -13.44
CA SER A 49 -1.34 -9.60 -12.79
C SER A 49 -1.61 -11.10 -12.63
N LEU A 50 -1.38 -11.89 -13.69
CA LEU A 50 -1.56 -13.34 -13.66
C LEU A 50 -0.59 -14.04 -12.68
N GLU A 51 0.66 -13.57 -12.58
CA GLU A 51 1.63 -14.05 -11.60
C GLU A 51 1.13 -13.82 -10.17
N MET A 52 0.65 -12.61 -9.87
CA MET A 52 0.14 -12.26 -8.53
C MET A 52 -1.09 -13.09 -8.15
N ILE A 53 -2.03 -13.24 -9.08
CA ILE A 53 -3.22 -14.10 -8.90
C ILE A 53 -2.80 -15.55 -8.64
N GLN A 54 -1.94 -16.12 -9.48
CA GLN A 54 -1.49 -17.51 -9.33
C GLN A 54 -0.81 -17.74 -7.97
N LYS A 55 -0.04 -16.76 -7.49
CA LYS A 55 0.73 -16.87 -6.26
C LYS A 55 -0.13 -16.80 -5.00
N HIS A 56 -1.18 -15.99 -5.01
CA HIS A 56 -1.89 -15.60 -3.78
C HIS A 56 -3.35 -16.08 -3.73
N ASP A 57 -4.00 -16.30 -4.87
CA ASP A 57 -5.46 -16.44 -4.90
C ASP A 57 -5.96 -17.80 -4.41
N LYS A 58 -5.08 -18.80 -4.37
CA LYS A 58 -5.37 -20.07 -3.68
C LYS A 58 -5.72 -19.88 -2.20
N TYR A 59 -5.23 -18.82 -1.57
CA TYR A 59 -5.58 -18.47 -0.19
C TYR A 59 -6.60 -17.34 -0.14
N LEU A 60 -6.47 -16.32 -1.00
CA LEU A 60 -7.33 -15.14 -0.92
C LEU A 60 -8.72 -15.33 -1.54
N HIS A 61 -8.90 -16.29 -2.45
CA HIS A 61 -10.19 -16.57 -3.10
C HIS A 61 -10.90 -15.32 -3.63
N ALA A 62 -10.13 -14.37 -4.16
CA ALA A 62 -10.64 -13.09 -4.64
C ALA A 62 -11.09 -13.16 -6.10
N MET A 63 -10.60 -14.11 -6.90
CA MET A 63 -11.04 -14.34 -8.27
C MET A 63 -12.00 -15.53 -8.35
N LEU A 64 -13.07 -15.38 -9.13
CA LEU A 64 -14.08 -16.42 -9.37
C LEU A 64 -13.95 -17.01 -10.77
N SER A 65 -13.69 -16.17 -11.78
CA SER A 65 -13.39 -16.62 -13.13
C SER A 65 -12.35 -15.72 -13.79
N MET A 66 -11.62 -16.26 -14.76
CA MET A 66 -10.51 -15.59 -15.43
C MET A 66 -10.71 -15.67 -16.93
N VAL A 67 -10.43 -14.57 -17.64
CA VAL A 67 -10.34 -14.61 -19.09
C VAL A 67 -9.17 -15.55 -19.48
N PRO A 68 -9.31 -16.41 -20.49
CA PRO A 68 -8.23 -17.31 -20.90
C PRO A 68 -6.92 -16.56 -21.20
N LYS A 69 -5.79 -17.08 -20.69
CA LYS A 69 -4.48 -16.41 -20.77
C LYS A 69 -4.12 -15.96 -22.20
N ASP A 70 -4.37 -16.80 -23.20
CA ASP A 70 -4.06 -16.47 -24.59
C ASP A 70 -4.90 -15.31 -25.13
N GLN A 71 -6.18 -15.20 -24.71
CA GLN A 71 -7.04 -14.07 -25.07
C GLN A 71 -6.59 -12.78 -24.38
N LEU A 72 -6.23 -12.84 -23.09
CA LEU A 72 -5.67 -11.70 -22.37
C LEU A 72 -4.40 -11.19 -23.04
N ARG A 73 -3.51 -12.10 -23.42
CA ARG A 73 -2.27 -11.77 -24.12
C ARG A 73 -2.55 -11.13 -25.49
N GLN A 74 -3.42 -11.72 -26.30
CA GLN A 74 -3.81 -11.16 -27.60
C GLN A 74 -4.40 -9.74 -27.46
N ARG A 75 -5.27 -9.54 -26.46
CA ARG A 75 -5.86 -8.22 -26.17
C ARG A 75 -4.79 -7.20 -25.78
N ALA A 76 -3.86 -7.58 -24.91
CA ALA A 76 -2.76 -6.73 -24.50
C ALA A 76 -1.84 -6.37 -25.69
N GLU A 77 -1.45 -7.35 -26.52
CA GLU A 77 -0.66 -7.14 -27.74
C GLU A 77 -1.34 -6.19 -28.72
N ALA A 78 -2.67 -6.31 -28.88
CA ALA A 78 -3.45 -5.41 -29.72
C ALA A 78 -3.44 -3.97 -29.19
N LEU A 79 -3.61 -3.77 -27.88
CA LEU A 79 -3.56 -2.45 -27.26
C LEU A 79 -2.16 -1.82 -27.28
N ASP A 80 -1.11 -2.63 -27.12
CA ASP A 80 0.28 -2.19 -27.28
C ASP A 80 0.56 -1.77 -28.73
N LYS A 81 0.04 -2.51 -29.71
CA LYS A 81 0.12 -2.14 -31.13
C LYS A 81 -0.62 -0.83 -31.40
N GLU A 82 -1.83 -0.66 -30.87
CA GLU A 82 -2.58 0.59 -31.00
C GLU A 82 -1.79 1.78 -30.43
N ARG A 83 -1.19 1.62 -29.24
CA ARG A 83 -0.33 2.65 -28.65
C ARG A 83 0.84 3.01 -29.55
N LYS A 84 1.55 2.01 -30.09
CA LYS A 84 2.67 2.20 -31.03
C LYS A 84 2.25 2.93 -32.31
N ASP A 85 1.04 2.66 -32.79
CA ASP A 85 0.45 3.29 -33.97
C ASP A 85 -0.18 4.67 -33.65
N GLY A 86 -0.04 5.18 -32.41
CA GLY A 86 -0.56 6.48 -31.98
C GLY A 86 -2.07 6.51 -31.70
N LYS A 87 -2.72 5.34 -31.58
CA LYS A 87 -4.17 5.18 -31.38
C LYS A 87 -4.51 4.88 -29.91
N VAL A 88 -4.10 5.77 -29.01
CA VAL A 88 -4.41 5.64 -27.58
C VAL A 88 -5.88 6.00 -27.34
N ARG A 89 -6.63 5.13 -26.67
CA ARG A 89 -8.09 5.26 -26.44
C ARG A 89 -8.48 6.12 -25.24
N GLY A 90 -7.55 6.36 -24.31
CA GLY A 90 -7.79 7.13 -23.09
C GLY A 90 -6.64 7.03 -22.09
N SER A 91 -6.79 7.67 -20.93
CA SER A 91 -5.79 7.68 -19.85
C SER A 91 -5.53 6.29 -19.25
N LEU A 92 -6.50 5.38 -19.34
CA LEU A 92 -6.43 4.00 -18.83
C LEU A 92 -6.18 2.96 -19.93
N HIS A 93 -5.78 3.38 -21.13
CA HIS A 93 -5.47 2.46 -22.24
C HIS A 93 -4.41 1.46 -21.81
N GLY A 94 -4.70 0.16 -21.96
CA GLY A 94 -3.77 -0.92 -21.68
C GLY A 94 -3.62 -1.29 -20.20
N ILE A 95 -4.44 -0.74 -19.31
CA ILE A 95 -4.40 -1.03 -17.87
C ILE A 95 -5.28 -2.25 -17.53
N PRO A 96 -4.79 -3.24 -16.74
CA PRO A 96 -5.59 -4.37 -16.31
C PRO A 96 -6.60 -3.98 -15.21
N ILE A 97 -7.78 -4.60 -15.23
CA ILE A 97 -8.88 -4.36 -14.28
C ILE A 97 -9.61 -5.66 -13.96
N VAL A 98 -10.21 -5.75 -12.77
CA VAL A 98 -11.14 -6.82 -12.39
C VAL A 98 -12.54 -6.23 -12.16
N ILE A 99 -13.59 -6.97 -12.52
CA ILE A 99 -14.98 -6.55 -12.29
C ILE A 99 -15.70 -7.60 -11.45
N LYS A 100 -16.64 -7.20 -10.60
CA LYS A 100 -17.44 -8.12 -9.78
C LYS A 100 -18.26 -9.11 -10.64
N ASP A 101 -18.41 -10.34 -10.16
CA ASP A 101 -19.09 -11.43 -10.89
C ASP A 101 -20.62 -11.25 -11.09
N ASN A 102 -21.22 -10.19 -10.54
CA ASN A 102 -22.61 -9.84 -10.81
C ASN A 102 -22.78 -8.88 -12.01
N ILE A 103 -21.69 -8.54 -12.70
CA ILE A 103 -21.69 -7.65 -13.88
C ILE A 103 -21.59 -8.53 -15.13
N ALA A 104 -22.58 -8.47 -16.02
CA ALA A 104 -22.65 -9.31 -17.22
C ALA A 104 -21.50 -9.06 -18.21
N THR A 105 -20.97 -10.15 -18.73
CA THR A 105 -20.07 -10.18 -19.89
C THR A 105 -20.54 -11.23 -20.87
N VAL A 106 -20.41 -10.93 -22.16
CA VAL A 106 -20.73 -11.90 -23.21
C VAL A 106 -19.77 -13.12 -23.18
N PRO A 107 -20.23 -14.31 -23.59
CA PRO A 107 -19.43 -15.54 -23.53
C PRO A 107 -18.10 -15.50 -24.27
N GLU A 108 -17.96 -14.65 -25.29
CA GLU A 108 -16.73 -14.48 -26.07
C GLU A 108 -15.55 -13.99 -25.24
N LEU A 109 -15.79 -13.34 -24.10
CA LEU A 109 -14.75 -12.95 -23.15
C LEU A 109 -14.24 -14.12 -22.30
N GLY A 110 -14.83 -15.32 -22.45
CA GLY A 110 -14.35 -16.55 -21.82
C GLY A 110 -14.53 -16.60 -20.29
N MET A 111 -15.46 -15.81 -19.75
CA MET A 111 -15.78 -15.76 -18.31
C MET A 111 -17.31 -15.75 -18.12
N GLU A 112 -17.77 -16.39 -17.05
CA GLU A 112 -19.19 -16.47 -16.70
C GLU A 112 -19.63 -15.28 -15.83
N THR A 113 -20.93 -15.10 -15.64
CA THR A 113 -21.51 -14.12 -14.70
C THR A 113 -22.48 -14.87 -13.81
N THR A 114 -22.07 -15.18 -12.58
CA THR A 114 -22.79 -16.15 -11.74
C THR A 114 -23.32 -15.61 -10.43
N CYS A 115 -22.99 -14.37 -10.08
CA CYS A 115 -23.30 -13.79 -8.77
C CYS A 115 -22.82 -14.67 -7.59
N GLY A 116 -21.75 -15.45 -7.79
CA GLY A 116 -21.23 -16.38 -6.78
C GLY A 116 -21.87 -17.78 -6.75
N SER A 117 -23.00 -17.99 -7.43
CA SER A 117 -23.81 -19.21 -7.29
C SER A 117 -23.57 -20.22 -8.41
N TRP A 118 -23.62 -21.51 -8.07
CA TRP A 118 -23.63 -22.61 -9.03
C TRP A 118 -24.91 -22.66 -9.86
N ALA A 119 -26.01 -22.08 -9.39
CA ALA A 119 -27.29 -22.02 -10.09
C ALA A 119 -27.18 -21.34 -11.47
N LEU A 120 -26.26 -20.38 -11.61
CA LEU A 120 -26.02 -19.66 -12.85
C LEU A 120 -24.78 -20.17 -13.61
N HIS A 121 -24.17 -21.28 -13.20
CA HIS A 121 -23.06 -21.86 -13.95
C HIS A 121 -23.53 -22.30 -15.35
N GLY A 122 -22.79 -21.90 -16.39
CA GLY A 122 -23.18 -22.07 -17.79
C GLY A 122 -24.23 -21.08 -18.32
N MET A 123 -24.82 -20.22 -17.48
CA MET A 123 -25.71 -19.16 -17.93
C MET A 123 -24.95 -18.16 -18.80
N THR A 124 -25.53 -17.79 -19.93
CA THR A 124 -24.94 -16.82 -20.86
C THR A 124 -25.80 -15.55 -20.94
N PRO A 125 -25.27 -14.38 -20.54
CA PRO A 125 -25.91 -13.10 -20.82
C PRO A 125 -25.97 -12.82 -22.32
N THR A 126 -27.03 -12.13 -22.77
CA THR A 126 -27.22 -11.77 -24.19
C THR A 126 -26.39 -10.57 -24.63
N ALA A 127 -25.90 -9.76 -23.68
CA ALA A 127 -25.06 -8.59 -23.92
C ALA A 127 -24.11 -8.33 -22.75
N ASN A 128 -23.08 -7.53 -23.00
CA ASN A 128 -22.27 -6.94 -21.94
C ASN A 128 -23.12 -5.97 -21.12
N ALA A 129 -22.78 -5.80 -19.84
CA ALA A 129 -23.21 -4.62 -19.12
C ALA A 129 -22.69 -3.35 -19.82
N ASP A 130 -23.46 -2.26 -19.79
CA ASP A 130 -23.10 -0.99 -20.45
C ASP A 130 -21.72 -0.48 -19.98
N LEU A 131 -21.43 -0.61 -18.68
CA LEU A 131 -20.12 -0.25 -18.12
C LEU A 131 -18.97 -1.10 -18.69
N VAL A 132 -19.21 -2.36 -19.03
CA VAL A 132 -18.18 -3.25 -19.60
C VAL A 132 -17.81 -2.79 -21.00
N ASP A 133 -18.80 -2.42 -21.82
CA ASP A 133 -18.54 -1.87 -23.15
C ASP A 133 -17.73 -0.57 -23.06
N LYS A 134 -18.05 0.31 -22.12
CA LYS A 134 -17.29 1.54 -21.85
C LYS A 134 -15.84 1.25 -21.43
N LEU A 135 -15.61 0.27 -20.54
CA LEU A 135 -14.25 -0.15 -20.15
C LEU A 135 -13.44 -0.65 -21.35
N ILE A 136 -14.04 -1.49 -22.19
CA ILE A 136 -13.41 -2.03 -23.41
C ILE A 136 -13.12 -0.92 -24.42
N GLN A 137 -14.03 0.03 -24.57
CA GLN A 137 -13.88 1.21 -25.44
C GLN A 137 -12.77 2.14 -24.95
N ALA A 138 -12.64 2.35 -23.63
CA ALA A 138 -11.55 3.12 -23.02
C ALA A 138 -10.18 2.40 -23.07
N GLY A 139 -10.16 1.14 -23.51
CA GLY A 139 -8.93 0.37 -23.71
C GLY A 139 -8.43 -0.35 -22.47
N LEU A 140 -9.26 -0.55 -21.43
CA LEU A 140 -8.89 -1.40 -20.30
C LEU A 140 -8.88 -2.88 -20.69
N ILE A 141 -8.15 -3.69 -19.92
CA ILE A 141 -8.04 -5.14 -20.08
C ILE A 141 -8.72 -5.80 -18.88
N ILE A 142 -9.92 -6.33 -19.08
CA ILE A 142 -10.63 -7.06 -18.02
C ILE A 142 -9.95 -8.42 -17.84
N ILE A 143 -9.34 -8.63 -16.66
CA ILE A 143 -8.60 -9.85 -16.31
C ILE A 143 -9.54 -11.01 -15.98
N GLY A 144 -10.65 -10.71 -15.33
CA GLY A 144 -11.60 -11.72 -14.87
C GLY A 144 -12.68 -11.14 -13.95
N LYS A 145 -13.41 -12.04 -13.31
CA LYS A 145 -14.47 -11.75 -12.35
C LYS A 145 -13.98 -11.92 -10.92
N ALA A 146 -14.23 -10.91 -10.10
CA ALA A 146 -13.99 -10.98 -8.66
C ALA A 146 -15.10 -11.78 -7.96
N ASN A 147 -14.69 -12.56 -6.96
CA ASN A 147 -15.59 -13.18 -5.98
C ASN A 147 -16.36 -12.10 -5.20
N LEU A 148 -17.49 -12.49 -4.62
CA LEU A 148 -18.41 -11.65 -3.88
C LEU A 148 -19.05 -12.44 -2.76
N SER A 149 -19.76 -11.74 -1.89
CA SER A 149 -20.79 -12.40 -1.09
C SER A 149 -21.93 -12.82 -2.01
N GLU A 150 -22.31 -14.10 -1.98
CA GLU A 150 -23.27 -14.68 -2.92
C GLU A 150 -24.57 -13.87 -3.01
N TRP A 151 -25.10 -13.71 -4.24
CA TRP A 151 -26.27 -12.88 -4.52
C TRP A 151 -26.12 -11.47 -3.94
N ALA A 152 -24.93 -10.88 -4.06
CA ALA A 152 -24.60 -9.58 -3.49
C ALA A 152 -24.92 -9.44 -1.98
N TYR A 153 -24.77 -10.53 -1.23
CA TYR A 153 -25.12 -10.69 0.20
C TYR A 153 -26.61 -10.85 0.50
N TYR A 154 -27.47 -10.95 -0.52
CA TYR A 154 -28.92 -11.05 -0.35
C TYR A 154 -29.43 -12.49 -0.24
N ARG A 155 -28.61 -13.40 0.28
CA ARG A 155 -29.01 -14.78 0.55
C ARG A 155 -29.39 -15.01 2.01
N SER A 156 -28.57 -14.51 2.92
CA SER A 156 -28.75 -14.61 4.36
C SER A 156 -27.90 -13.58 5.09
N ASN A 157 -28.40 -13.07 6.21
CA ASN A 157 -27.66 -12.19 7.12
C ASN A 157 -26.65 -12.94 8.01
N ASP A 158 -26.74 -14.27 8.07
CA ASP A 158 -25.92 -15.13 8.96
C ASP A 158 -24.66 -15.67 8.26
N LEU A 159 -24.52 -15.42 6.96
CA LEU A 159 -23.35 -15.84 6.20
C LEU A 159 -22.22 -14.83 6.36
N PRO A 160 -20.97 -15.26 6.41
CA PRO A 160 -19.84 -14.35 6.40
C PRO A 160 -19.72 -13.66 5.02
N SER A 161 -19.51 -12.35 5.04
CA SER A 161 -19.22 -11.61 3.81
C SER A 161 -17.97 -12.16 3.10
N GLY A 162 -18.05 -12.21 1.78
CA GLY A 162 -16.99 -12.71 0.90
C GLY A 162 -17.12 -14.19 0.56
N TRP A 163 -18.08 -14.91 1.15
CA TRP A 163 -18.36 -16.29 0.79
C TRP A 163 -19.34 -16.40 -0.38
N SER A 164 -19.07 -17.35 -1.28
CA SER A 164 -20.03 -17.85 -2.25
C SER A 164 -19.87 -19.36 -2.49
N GLY A 165 -20.93 -20.05 -2.93
CA GLY A 165 -20.91 -21.48 -3.19
C GLY A 165 -19.89 -21.86 -4.26
N LYS A 166 -19.70 -20.99 -5.26
CA LYS A 166 -18.73 -21.21 -6.34
C LYS A 166 -17.32 -20.73 -6.02
N GLY A 167 -17.18 -19.59 -5.35
CA GLY A 167 -15.87 -18.97 -5.07
C GLY A 167 -15.23 -19.38 -3.74
N GLY A 168 -16.01 -19.95 -2.82
CA GLY A 168 -15.63 -20.15 -1.43
C GLY A 168 -15.47 -18.82 -0.68
N GLN A 169 -14.82 -18.87 0.49
CA GLN A 169 -14.60 -17.70 1.33
C GLN A 169 -13.41 -16.86 0.84
N CYS A 170 -13.71 -15.68 0.27
CA CYS A 170 -12.70 -14.65 0.03
C CYS A 170 -12.10 -14.16 1.35
N GLN A 171 -10.78 -14.05 1.44
CA GLN A 171 -10.05 -13.66 2.63
C GLN A 171 -9.51 -12.23 2.51
N SER A 172 -9.32 -11.56 3.65
CA SER A 172 -8.65 -10.25 3.69
C SER A 172 -7.20 -10.36 3.22
N ALA A 173 -6.73 -9.35 2.47
CA ALA A 173 -5.31 -9.19 2.14
C ALA A 173 -4.47 -8.71 3.35
N TYR A 174 -5.11 -8.16 4.38
CA TYR A 174 -4.44 -7.55 5.54
C TYR A 174 -4.51 -8.42 6.80
N VAL A 175 -5.63 -9.12 7.01
CA VAL A 175 -5.85 -9.94 8.20
C VAL A 175 -5.46 -11.39 7.93
N ARG A 176 -4.59 -11.94 8.78
CA ARG A 176 -4.13 -13.34 8.70
C ARG A 176 -5.03 -14.28 9.48
N GLY A 177 -5.12 -15.53 9.05
CA GLY A 177 -5.85 -16.59 9.75
C GLY A 177 -7.25 -16.87 9.19
N GLY A 178 -7.75 -15.97 8.35
CA GLY A 178 -9.07 -16.05 7.73
C GLY A 178 -10.20 -15.56 8.65
N ILE A 179 -11.45 -15.90 8.31
CA ILE A 179 -12.62 -15.58 9.13
C ILE A 179 -12.54 -16.33 10.48
N ASP A 180 -12.61 -15.57 11.57
CA ASP A 180 -12.70 -16.12 12.92
C ASP A 180 -14.17 -16.49 13.19
N PRO A 181 -14.48 -17.77 13.49
CA PRO A 181 -15.85 -18.21 13.75
C PRO A 181 -16.45 -17.65 15.04
N ASP A 182 -15.62 -17.14 15.97
CA ASP A 182 -16.07 -16.52 17.21
C ASP A 182 -16.27 -14.99 17.06
N ASP A 183 -16.10 -14.46 15.86
CA ASP A 183 -16.28 -13.05 15.51
C ASP A 183 -17.72 -12.77 15.03
N SER A 184 -18.12 -11.50 15.04
CA SER A 184 -19.43 -11.07 14.51
C SER A 184 -19.41 -10.98 12.97
N ASN A 185 -20.59 -10.92 12.35
CA ASN A 185 -20.72 -10.85 10.88
C ASN A 185 -20.02 -9.63 10.26
N ASN A 186 -19.87 -8.51 10.97
CA ASN A 186 -19.07 -7.36 10.50
C ASN A 186 -17.76 -7.18 11.30
N GLY A 187 -17.27 -8.27 11.88
CA GLY A 187 -16.15 -8.35 12.80
C GLY A 187 -14.78 -7.91 12.28
N HIS A 188 -13.76 -8.11 13.10
CA HIS A 188 -12.38 -7.71 12.81
C HIS A 188 -11.63 -8.66 11.86
N SER A 189 -12.08 -9.90 11.72
CA SER A 189 -11.53 -10.88 10.77
C SER A 189 -12.16 -10.80 9.37
N ASN A 190 -13.36 -10.20 9.27
CA ASN A 190 -14.17 -10.20 8.06
C ASN A 190 -13.70 -9.13 7.04
N PRO A 191 -13.47 -9.48 5.75
CA PRO A 191 -13.11 -8.52 4.70
C PRO A 191 -14.27 -7.63 4.22
N SER A 192 -15.46 -7.78 4.82
CA SER A 192 -16.74 -7.18 4.46
C SER A 192 -17.15 -7.52 3.02
N GLY A 193 -18.20 -6.87 2.52
CA GLY A 193 -18.81 -7.23 1.24
C GLY A 193 -19.97 -6.30 0.89
N SER A 194 -20.65 -6.54 -0.23
CA SER A 194 -20.53 -7.74 -1.06
C SER A 194 -19.44 -7.71 -2.14
N SER A 195 -18.85 -6.55 -2.46
CA SER A 195 -17.77 -6.45 -3.48
C SER A 195 -16.39 -6.89 -2.96
N THR A 196 -16.35 -7.97 -2.19
CA THR A 196 -15.18 -8.43 -1.43
C THR A 196 -13.98 -8.72 -2.33
N GLY A 197 -14.13 -9.57 -3.35
CA GLY A 197 -13.03 -9.92 -4.25
C GLY A 197 -12.55 -8.73 -5.08
N SER A 198 -13.41 -7.73 -5.35
CA SER A 198 -13.00 -6.51 -6.06
C SER A 198 -12.05 -5.66 -5.21
N ALA A 199 -12.34 -5.54 -3.91
CA ALA A 199 -11.48 -4.85 -2.97
C ALA A 199 -10.18 -5.63 -2.68
N VAL A 200 -10.27 -6.95 -2.52
CA VAL A 200 -9.12 -7.82 -2.27
C VAL A 200 -8.20 -7.89 -3.49
N ALA A 201 -8.73 -7.94 -4.71
CA ALA A 201 -7.91 -7.96 -5.93
C ALA A 201 -7.01 -6.70 -6.07
N VAL A 202 -7.52 -5.53 -5.67
CA VAL A 202 -6.72 -4.29 -5.73
C VAL A 202 -5.71 -4.23 -4.57
N SER A 203 -6.14 -4.53 -3.35
CA SER A 203 -5.26 -4.48 -2.17
C SER A 203 -4.16 -5.55 -2.18
N ALA A 204 -4.44 -6.74 -2.72
CA ALA A 204 -3.45 -7.81 -2.91
C ALA A 204 -2.54 -7.61 -4.14
N GLY A 205 -2.72 -6.51 -4.89
CA GLY A 205 -1.88 -6.18 -6.04
C GLY A 205 -2.08 -7.09 -7.24
N TYR A 206 -3.29 -7.62 -7.46
CA TYR A 206 -3.60 -8.35 -8.69
C TYR A 206 -3.77 -7.38 -9.86
N VAL A 207 -4.45 -6.28 -9.61
CA VAL A 207 -4.73 -5.21 -10.56
C VAL A 207 -4.73 -3.86 -9.86
N PRO A 208 -4.45 -2.74 -10.55
CA PRO A 208 -4.51 -1.41 -9.95
C PRO A 208 -5.95 -0.91 -9.71
N LEU A 209 -6.93 -1.48 -10.42
CA LEU A 209 -8.31 -0.99 -10.48
C LEU A 209 -9.31 -2.15 -10.39
N SER A 210 -10.48 -1.89 -9.81
CA SER A 210 -11.62 -2.79 -9.93
C SER A 210 -12.97 -2.06 -9.97
N ILE A 211 -14.01 -2.77 -10.42
CA ILE A 211 -15.41 -2.33 -10.33
C ILE A 211 -16.18 -3.26 -9.40
N GLY A 212 -16.87 -2.67 -8.43
CA GLY A 212 -17.86 -3.34 -7.59
C GLY A 212 -19.27 -2.80 -7.80
N THR A 213 -20.20 -3.26 -6.97
CA THR A 213 -21.60 -2.81 -6.94
C THR A 213 -22.07 -2.62 -5.51
N GLU A 214 -22.91 -1.62 -5.27
CA GLU A 214 -23.48 -1.29 -3.96
C GLU A 214 -24.99 -1.10 -4.02
N THR A 215 -25.69 -1.82 -3.15
CA THR A 215 -27.09 -1.58 -2.75
C THR A 215 -27.08 -0.74 -1.47
N ASP A 216 -26.51 -1.30 -0.40
CA ASP A 216 -26.09 -0.59 0.82
C ASP A 216 -24.70 -1.12 1.25
N GLY A 217 -23.73 -0.21 1.40
CA GLY A 217 -22.38 -0.45 1.91
C GLY A 217 -21.47 -1.40 1.12
N SER A 218 -21.96 -2.06 0.08
CA SER A 218 -21.27 -3.11 -0.69
C SER A 218 -20.09 -2.67 -1.56
N LEU A 219 -19.81 -1.38 -1.67
CA LEU A 219 -18.56 -0.77 -2.13
C LEU A 219 -17.78 -0.20 -0.93
N VAL A 220 -18.41 0.68 -0.15
CA VAL A 220 -17.77 1.46 0.94
C VAL A 220 -17.16 0.57 2.01
N SER A 221 -17.89 -0.46 2.46
CA SER A 221 -17.49 -1.33 3.56
C SER A 221 -16.28 -2.22 3.19
N PRO A 222 -16.30 -2.98 2.06
CA PRO A 222 -15.11 -3.74 1.65
C PRO A 222 -13.94 -2.84 1.25
N ALA A 223 -14.17 -1.65 0.69
CA ALA A 223 -13.09 -0.70 0.43
C ALA A 223 -12.43 -0.20 1.73
N SER A 224 -13.24 0.10 2.77
CA SER A 224 -12.74 0.44 4.11
C SER A 224 -11.88 -0.67 4.70
N ARG A 225 -12.29 -1.94 4.54
CA ARG A 225 -11.54 -3.13 5.00
C ARG A 225 -10.31 -3.46 4.13
N ALA A 226 -10.15 -2.82 2.98
CA ALA A 226 -9.06 -3.05 2.04
C ALA A 226 -8.14 -1.83 1.85
N ALA A 227 -8.32 -0.78 2.66
CA ALA A 227 -7.59 0.49 2.55
C ALA A 227 -7.69 1.13 1.14
N LEU A 228 -8.90 1.13 0.56
CA LEU A 228 -9.15 1.67 -0.78
C LEU A 228 -10.06 2.88 -0.76
N TYR A 229 -9.88 3.74 -1.77
CA TYR A 229 -10.87 4.72 -2.15
C TYR A 229 -11.96 4.05 -2.98
N THR A 230 -13.21 4.45 -2.74
CA THR A 230 -14.34 4.05 -3.58
C THR A 230 -15.42 5.13 -3.56
N ILE A 231 -16.33 5.09 -4.52
CA ILE A 231 -17.54 5.90 -4.54
C ILE A 231 -18.69 5.07 -5.11
N LYS A 232 -19.81 5.00 -4.37
CA LYS A 232 -21.12 4.72 -4.94
C LYS A 232 -21.66 6.04 -5.47
N PRO A 233 -21.80 6.24 -6.78
CA PRO A 233 -22.33 7.48 -7.32
C PRO A 233 -23.85 7.58 -7.07
N SER A 234 -24.44 8.72 -7.44
CA SER A 234 -25.89 8.88 -7.40
C SER A 234 -26.56 7.83 -8.29
N ILE A 235 -27.71 7.32 -7.85
CA ILE A 235 -28.44 6.33 -8.65
C ILE A 235 -28.81 6.92 -10.01
N GLY A 236 -28.50 6.18 -11.06
CA GLY A 236 -28.66 6.60 -12.46
C GLY A 236 -27.45 7.30 -13.08
N ARG A 237 -26.39 7.62 -12.30
CA ARG A 237 -25.13 8.13 -12.86
C ARG A 237 -24.40 7.07 -13.69
N VAL A 238 -24.39 5.83 -13.20
CA VAL A 238 -23.87 4.67 -13.92
C VAL A 238 -25.05 3.77 -14.26
N SER A 239 -25.07 3.26 -15.50
CA SER A 239 -26.13 2.35 -15.96
C SER A 239 -26.13 1.06 -15.13
N GLN A 240 -27.31 0.62 -14.71
CA GLN A 240 -27.54 -0.66 -14.05
C GLN A 240 -27.74 -1.81 -15.06
N SER A 241 -27.78 -1.51 -16.37
CA SER A 241 -28.05 -2.50 -17.42
C SER A 241 -26.98 -3.60 -17.43
N GLY A 242 -27.44 -4.86 -17.42
CA GLY A 242 -26.57 -6.04 -17.42
C GLY A 242 -25.91 -6.32 -16.06
N ILE A 243 -26.42 -5.77 -14.95
CA ILE A 243 -25.99 -6.14 -13.60
C ILE A 243 -27.08 -6.99 -12.96
N ILE A 244 -26.71 -8.13 -12.37
CA ILE A 244 -27.64 -8.94 -11.57
C ILE A 244 -28.05 -8.09 -10.34
N PRO A 245 -29.33 -7.72 -10.22
CA PRO A 245 -29.78 -6.67 -9.32
C PRO A 245 -30.08 -7.17 -7.91
N ILE A 246 -30.10 -6.25 -6.95
CA ILE A 246 -30.87 -6.36 -5.70
C ILE A 246 -32.05 -5.40 -5.72
N SER A 247 -31.81 -4.14 -6.04
CA SER A 247 -32.83 -3.12 -6.02
C SER A 247 -32.54 -2.04 -7.04
N HIS A 248 -33.41 -1.91 -8.05
CA HIS A 248 -33.34 -0.80 -9.00
C HIS A 248 -33.42 0.58 -8.31
N THR A 249 -34.00 0.65 -7.10
CA THR A 249 -34.11 1.89 -6.33
C THR A 249 -32.88 2.20 -5.47
N MET A 250 -31.89 1.30 -5.36
CA MET A 250 -30.72 1.48 -4.49
C MET A 250 -29.38 1.21 -5.19
N ASP A 251 -29.37 0.31 -6.18
CA ASP A 251 -28.16 -0.23 -6.79
C ASP A 251 -27.35 0.81 -7.57
N SER A 252 -26.02 0.72 -7.45
CA SER A 252 -25.11 1.35 -8.40
C SER A 252 -23.80 0.58 -8.48
N ALA A 253 -23.21 0.53 -9.68
CA ALA A 253 -21.81 0.18 -9.84
C ALA A 253 -20.91 1.36 -9.44
N GLY A 254 -19.69 1.04 -9.00
CA GLY A 254 -18.70 2.04 -8.61
C GLY A 254 -17.26 1.54 -8.68
N PRO A 255 -16.29 2.45 -8.85
CA PRO A 255 -14.88 2.09 -8.94
C PRO A 255 -14.25 1.87 -7.56
N MET A 256 -13.19 1.06 -7.51
CA MET A 256 -12.28 0.96 -6.36
C MET A 256 -10.84 1.15 -6.83
N ALA A 257 -10.07 1.96 -6.10
CA ALA A 257 -8.69 2.28 -6.44
C ALA A 257 -7.87 2.65 -5.19
N LYS A 258 -6.55 2.66 -5.32
CA LYS A 258 -5.61 3.08 -4.26
C LYS A 258 -5.46 4.58 -4.14
N THR A 259 -5.81 5.33 -5.19
CA THR A 259 -5.69 6.80 -5.21
C THR A 259 -6.98 7.45 -5.71
N PRO A 260 -7.31 8.68 -5.28
CA PRO A 260 -8.43 9.43 -5.83
C PRO A 260 -8.28 9.73 -7.33
N SER A 261 -7.05 9.92 -7.81
CA SER A 261 -6.78 10.20 -9.23
C SER A 261 -7.19 9.03 -10.12
N ASP A 262 -6.90 7.80 -9.68
CA ASP A 262 -7.31 6.59 -10.39
C ASP A 262 -8.82 6.38 -10.31
N LEU A 263 -9.40 6.64 -9.12
CA LEU A 263 -10.83 6.52 -8.88
C LEU A 263 -11.64 7.43 -9.80
N THR A 264 -11.24 8.71 -9.91
CA THR A 264 -11.91 9.70 -10.77
C THR A 264 -11.83 9.32 -12.25
N ALA A 265 -10.65 8.90 -12.73
CA ALA A 265 -10.48 8.45 -14.11
C ALA A 265 -11.37 7.24 -14.44
N LEU A 266 -11.51 6.29 -13.51
CA LEU A 266 -12.35 5.12 -13.71
C LEU A 266 -13.85 5.45 -13.62
N LEU A 267 -14.25 6.37 -12.73
CA LEU A 267 -15.63 6.84 -12.62
C LEU A 267 -16.11 7.51 -13.91
N ASP A 268 -15.26 8.35 -14.51
CA ASP A 268 -15.52 9.01 -15.80
C ASP A 268 -15.78 7.97 -16.90
N VAL A 269 -14.94 6.93 -16.99
CA VAL A 269 -15.12 5.84 -17.96
C VAL A 269 -16.47 5.16 -17.81
N ILE A 270 -16.84 4.71 -16.61
CA ILE A 270 -18.09 3.96 -16.41
C ILE A 270 -19.34 4.85 -16.49
N SER A 271 -19.21 6.14 -16.18
CA SER A 271 -20.27 7.14 -16.33
C SER A 271 -20.44 7.57 -17.79
N GLY A 272 -19.40 7.43 -18.62
CA GLY A 272 -19.37 7.94 -19.99
C GLY A 272 -19.17 9.46 -20.06
N THR A 273 -18.41 10.01 -19.12
CA THR A 273 -18.15 11.45 -18.96
C THR A 273 -16.64 11.74 -18.88
N ASP A 274 -16.25 13.00 -18.84
CA ASP A 274 -14.89 13.49 -18.55
C ASP A 274 -14.90 14.59 -17.45
N GLU A 275 -15.91 14.52 -16.57
CA GLU A 275 -16.23 15.53 -15.55
C GLU A 275 -15.25 15.53 -14.38
N PHE A 276 -14.63 14.38 -14.06
CA PHE A 276 -14.01 14.17 -12.75
C PHE A 276 -12.48 14.09 -12.76
N ALA A 277 -11.84 13.57 -13.81
CA ALA A 277 -10.40 13.29 -13.84
C ALA A 277 -9.51 14.54 -13.63
N THR A 278 -10.04 15.72 -13.95
CA THR A 278 -9.34 17.00 -13.77
C THR A 278 -9.60 17.66 -12.42
N LEU A 279 -10.54 17.13 -11.62
CA LEU A 279 -10.87 17.70 -10.31
C LEU A 279 -9.67 17.67 -9.39
N ARG A 280 -9.52 18.79 -8.67
CA ARG A 280 -8.65 18.94 -7.52
C ARG A 280 -9.50 19.47 -6.39
N GLY A 281 -9.12 19.14 -5.16
CA GLY A 281 -9.78 19.64 -3.96
C GLY A 281 -8.75 20.01 -2.91
N SER A 282 -9.08 21.05 -2.16
CA SER A 282 -8.34 21.51 -0.99
C SER A 282 -9.33 21.79 0.14
N TRP A 283 -8.85 21.73 1.38
CA TRP A 283 -9.71 21.85 2.55
C TRP A 283 -10.40 23.23 2.67
N ASP A 284 -9.74 24.30 2.24
CA ASP A 284 -10.25 25.68 2.23
C ASP A 284 -11.38 25.92 1.20
N GLU A 285 -11.69 24.92 0.36
CA GLU A 285 -12.87 24.92 -0.52
C GLU A 285 -14.07 24.16 0.06
N LEU A 286 -13.89 23.37 1.11
CA LEU A 286 -14.85 22.38 1.59
C LEU A 286 -15.49 22.78 2.92
N SER A 287 -16.82 22.75 2.95
CA SER A 287 -17.62 22.89 4.17
C SER A 287 -18.07 21.49 4.62
N ILE A 288 -17.72 21.09 5.83
CA ILE A 288 -17.86 19.71 6.30
C ILE A 288 -18.77 19.67 7.52
N ALA A 289 -19.67 18.69 7.54
CA ALA A 289 -20.36 18.26 8.74
C ALA A 289 -19.90 16.86 9.15
N THR A 290 -19.94 16.56 10.44
CA THR A 290 -19.72 15.22 10.97
C THR A 290 -20.92 14.74 11.79
N ILE A 291 -21.15 13.43 11.80
CA ILE A 291 -22.07 12.80 12.76
C ILE A 291 -21.33 12.48 14.07
N ASP A 292 -22.07 12.31 15.16
CA ASP A 292 -21.51 11.72 16.38
C ASP A 292 -21.32 10.22 16.17
N PHE A 293 -20.12 9.83 15.70
CA PHE A 293 -19.83 8.44 15.36
C PHE A 293 -19.94 7.47 16.54
N LYS A 294 -19.87 7.96 17.79
CA LYS A 294 -20.02 7.13 18.99
C LYS A 294 -21.47 6.79 19.25
N LYS A 295 -22.40 7.72 19.03
CA LYS A 295 -23.84 7.45 19.07
C LYS A 295 -24.29 6.52 17.95
N TRP A 296 -23.62 6.61 16.81
CA TRP A 296 -23.86 5.78 15.64
C TRP A 296 -23.09 4.46 15.65
N TRP A 297 -22.31 4.19 16.70
CA TRP A 297 -21.48 3.00 16.77
C TRP A 297 -22.37 1.76 16.79
N PRO A 298 -22.05 0.73 15.98
CA PRO A 298 -22.86 -0.48 15.92
C PRO A 298 -22.92 -1.20 17.27
N GLY A 299 -24.02 -1.92 17.49
CA GLY A 299 -24.17 -2.83 18.63
C GLY A 299 -23.26 -4.05 18.54
N GLU A 300 -23.02 -4.70 19.68
CA GLU A 300 -22.05 -5.80 19.83
C GLU A 300 -22.36 -7.01 18.95
N ASP A 301 -23.64 -7.26 18.65
CA ASP A 301 -24.06 -8.36 17.76
C ASP A 301 -23.61 -8.12 16.31
N TYR A 302 -23.53 -6.86 15.87
CA TYR A 302 -23.11 -6.50 14.53
C TYR A 302 -21.58 -6.35 14.42
N LEU A 303 -20.97 -5.67 15.40
CA LEU A 303 -19.53 -5.53 15.53
C LEU A 303 -19.13 -5.85 16.97
N LYS A 304 -18.67 -7.08 17.18
CA LYS A 304 -18.19 -7.55 18.47
C LYS A 304 -17.01 -6.70 18.93
N PRO A 305 -17.09 -6.04 20.09
CA PRO A 305 -16.06 -5.10 20.51
C PRO A 305 -14.77 -5.83 20.88
N VAL A 306 -13.68 -5.43 20.24
CA VAL A 306 -12.32 -5.65 20.77
C VAL A 306 -11.88 -4.34 21.40
N GLU A 307 -11.66 -4.32 22.71
CA GLU A 307 -11.45 -3.09 23.49
C GLU A 307 -10.33 -2.21 22.92
N SER A 308 -9.17 -2.81 22.62
CA SER A 308 -8.02 -2.09 22.05
C SER A 308 -8.33 -1.52 20.66
N ALA A 309 -8.96 -2.31 19.79
CA ALA A 309 -9.33 -1.88 18.44
C ALA A 309 -10.39 -0.77 18.46
N THR A 310 -11.43 -0.92 19.28
CA THR A 310 -12.51 0.06 19.42
C THR A 310 -11.96 1.39 19.94
N LYS A 311 -11.11 1.33 20.96
CA LYS A 311 -10.43 2.52 21.50
C LYS A 311 -9.55 3.19 20.45
N GLN A 312 -8.77 2.41 19.68
CA GLN A 312 -7.92 2.93 18.61
C GLN A 312 -8.77 3.63 17.55
N MET A 313 -9.81 2.97 17.02
CA MET A 313 -10.70 3.55 16.02
C MET A 313 -11.34 4.83 16.51
N HIS A 314 -11.91 4.84 17.73
CA HIS A 314 -12.51 6.05 18.27
C HIS A 314 -11.52 7.20 18.40
N THR A 315 -10.28 6.91 18.78
CA THR A 315 -9.21 7.92 18.91
C THR A 315 -8.82 8.47 17.55
N GLU A 316 -8.57 7.60 16.57
CA GLU A 316 -8.12 8.02 15.23
C GLU A 316 -9.24 8.70 14.42
N ILE A 317 -10.50 8.27 14.57
CA ILE A 317 -11.66 8.94 13.98
C ILE A 317 -11.83 10.34 14.57
N GLN A 318 -11.69 10.48 15.90
CA GLN A 318 -11.74 11.80 16.54
C GLN A 318 -10.59 12.70 16.06
N ALA A 319 -9.36 12.18 15.97
CA ALA A 319 -8.23 12.95 15.47
C ALA A 319 -8.44 13.42 14.01
N ALA A 320 -9.04 12.58 13.16
CA ALA A 320 -9.43 12.98 11.82
C ALA A 320 -10.49 14.09 11.82
N TYR A 321 -11.46 14.03 12.73
CA TYR A 321 -12.48 15.06 12.89
C TYR A 321 -11.87 16.40 13.32
N ASP A 322 -11.00 16.37 14.32
CA ASP A 322 -10.28 17.55 14.82
C ASP A 322 -9.42 18.17 13.70
N LYS A 323 -8.78 17.33 12.86
CA LYS A 323 -7.98 17.81 11.74
C LYS A 323 -8.84 18.39 10.60
N MET A 324 -10.02 17.82 10.34
CA MET A 324 -10.99 18.44 9.42
C MET A 324 -11.49 19.78 9.95
N GLU A 325 -11.70 19.92 11.27
CA GLU A 325 -12.09 21.19 11.88
C GLU A 325 -11.04 22.28 11.70
N GLU A 326 -9.75 21.92 11.84
CA GLU A 326 -8.64 22.85 11.63
C GLU A 326 -8.52 23.33 10.18
N LEU A 327 -8.70 22.43 9.21
CA LEU A 327 -8.34 22.68 7.82
C LEU A 327 -9.51 23.14 6.95
N ALA A 328 -10.74 22.75 7.26
CA ALA A 328 -11.90 22.99 6.41
C ALA A 328 -12.27 24.48 6.35
N LYS A 329 -12.81 24.91 5.20
CA LYS A 329 -13.43 26.24 5.06
C LYS A 329 -14.48 26.51 6.13
N LYS A 330 -15.25 25.48 6.47
CA LYS A 330 -16.27 25.47 7.50
C LYS A 330 -16.39 24.06 8.07
N TYR A 331 -16.48 23.95 9.38
CA TYR A 331 -16.72 22.69 10.07
C TYR A 331 -17.95 22.80 10.98
N VAL A 332 -18.77 21.76 11.00
CA VAL A 332 -19.91 21.61 11.90
C VAL A 332 -19.89 20.20 12.49
N GLY A 333 -19.48 20.10 13.76
CA GLY A 333 -19.48 18.84 14.49
C GLY A 333 -20.88 18.39 14.91
N ASP A 334 -21.11 17.08 14.96
CA ASP A 334 -22.27 16.42 15.56
C ASP A 334 -23.63 16.95 15.07
N VAL A 335 -23.82 16.98 13.74
CA VAL A 335 -25.11 17.40 13.18
C VAL A 335 -26.26 16.46 13.62
N PRO A 336 -27.50 16.98 13.79
CA PRO A 336 -28.64 16.22 14.29
C PRO A 336 -29.26 15.31 13.22
N LEU A 337 -28.43 14.44 12.65
CA LEU A 337 -28.86 13.37 11.76
C LEU A 337 -29.10 12.11 12.62
N PRO A 338 -30.31 11.53 12.63
CA PRO A 338 -30.58 10.32 13.41
C PRO A 338 -30.01 9.07 12.73
N PRO A 339 -29.57 8.04 13.47
CA PRO A 339 -29.23 6.74 12.90
C PRO A 339 -30.41 6.14 12.09
N PRO A 340 -30.14 5.37 11.01
CA PRO A 340 -31.19 4.70 10.23
C PRO A 340 -32.14 3.85 11.08
N SER A 341 -31.62 3.16 12.10
CA SER A 341 -32.39 2.34 13.04
C SER A 341 -33.49 3.11 13.80
N GLU A 342 -33.39 4.44 13.87
CA GLU A 342 -34.39 5.28 14.54
C GLU A 342 -35.41 5.90 13.57
N CYS A 343 -35.04 6.08 12.30
CA CYS A 343 -35.83 6.89 11.36
C CYS A 343 -36.34 6.13 10.13
N PHE A 344 -35.71 5.01 9.74
CA PHE A 344 -36.12 4.21 8.58
C PHE A 344 -37.28 3.24 8.90
N MET A 345 -37.74 3.25 10.15
CA MET A 345 -38.85 2.43 10.61
C MET A 345 -40.21 3.02 10.19
N PHE A 346 -41.06 2.21 9.55
CA PHE A 346 -42.45 2.51 9.21
C PHE A 346 -43.32 1.30 9.53
N ASP A 347 -44.43 1.51 10.25
CA ASP A 347 -45.32 0.44 10.72
C ASP A 347 -44.58 -0.74 11.40
N GLY A 348 -43.52 -0.42 12.15
CA GLY A 348 -42.73 -1.39 12.90
C GLY A 348 -41.75 -2.22 12.06
N LYS A 349 -41.59 -1.91 10.78
CA LYS A 349 -40.63 -2.57 9.87
C LYS A 349 -39.61 -1.58 9.35
N ASP A 350 -38.42 -2.07 9.02
CA ASP A 350 -37.42 -1.28 8.31
C ASP A 350 -37.84 -1.12 6.84
N CYS A 351 -38.08 0.12 6.40
CA CYS A 351 -38.51 0.41 5.03
C CYS A 351 -37.47 -0.04 4.00
N GLU A 352 -36.19 0.08 4.33
CA GLU A 352 -35.12 -0.27 3.41
C GLU A 352 -35.16 -1.76 3.08
N VAL A 353 -35.27 -2.60 4.12
CA VAL A 353 -35.40 -4.06 3.99
C VAL A 353 -36.67 -4.43 3.22
N VAL A 354 -37.80 -3.79 3.54
CA VAL A 354 -39.08 -4.05 2.85
C VAL A 354 -39.00 -3.74 1.36
N ILE A 355 -38.38 -2.63 0.98
CA ILE A 355 -38.21 -2.24 -0.42
C ILE A 355 -37.21 -3.16 -1.14
N MET A 356 -36.06 -3.48 -0.53
CA MET A 356 -35.10 -4.41 -1.13
C MET A 356 -35.74 -5.78 -1.39
N MET A 357 -36.59 -6.26 -0.49
CA MET A 357 -37.25 -7.56 -0.60
C MET A 357 -38.21 -7.60 -1.80
N ALA A 358 -39.03 -6.54 -1.95
CA ALA A 358 -39.96 -6.42 -3.07
C ALA A 358 -39.22 -6.21 -4.41
N ASP A 359 -38.20 -5.35 -4.41
CA ASP A 359 -37.40 -5.08 -5.59
C ASP A 359 -36.63 -6.33 -6.05
N PHE A 360 -36.01 -7.08 -5.14
CA PHE A 360 -35.17 -8.23 -5.49
C PHE A 360 -35.96 -9.32 -6.23
N LYS A 361 -37.14 -9.69 -5.72
CA LYS A 361 -38.02 -10.66 -6.41
C LYS A 361 -38.37 -10.18 -7.82
N HIS A 362 -38.77 -8.92 -7.95
CA HIS A 362 -39.17 -8.35 -9.24
C HIS A 362 -38.00 -8.28 -10.22
N ASP A 363 -36.90 -7.68 -9.79
CA ASP A 363 -35.75 -7.33 -10.62
C ASP A 363 -34.93 -8.57 -11.00
N LEU A 364 -34.76 -9.54 -10.10
CA LEU A 364 -34.07 -10.80 -10.42
C LEU A 364 -34.86 -11.61 -11.45
N ASN A 365 -36.17 -11.78 -11.26
CA ASN A 365 -37.02 -12.50 -12.21
C ASN A 365 -36.94 -11.85 -13.60
N LYS A 366 -37.03 -10.52 -13.65
CA LYS A 366 -36.90 -9.76 -14.90
C LYS A 366 -35.53 -9.90 -15.55
N TYR A 367 -34.44 -9.94 -14.76
CA TYR A 367 -33.10 -10.18 -15.30
C TYR A 367 -33.03 -11.58 -15.96
N LEU A 368 -33.53 -12.60 -15.26
CA LEU A 368 -33.50 -14.00 -15.69
C LEU A 368 -34.38 -14.30 -16.91
N GLU A 369 -35.41 -13.50 -17.19
CA GLU A 369 -36.22 -13.61 -18.42
C GLU A 369 -35.38 -13.52 -19.70
N SER A 370 -34.30 -12.74 -19.67
CA SER A 370 -33.40 -12.52 -20.81
C SER A 370 -32.18 -13.44 -20.82
N ALA A 371 -32.01 -14.28 -19.78
CA ALA A 371 -30.85 -15.16 -19.65
C ALA A 371 -30.99 -16.41 -20.53
N GLU A 372 -29.91 -16.76 -21.22
CA GLU A 372 -29.84 -17.96 -22.06
C GLU A 372 -29.04 -19.06 -21.37
N ASN A 373 -29.23 -20.31 -21.82
CA ASN A 373 -28.49 -21.49 -21.34
C ASN A 373 -28.59 -21.76 -19.83
N THR A 374 -29.71 -21.40 -19.21
CA THR A 374 -30.00 -21.67 -17.80
C THR A 374 -31.34 -22.37 -17.64
N LYS A 375 -31.52 -23.08 -16.51
CA LYS A 375 -32.83 -23.62 -16.06
C LYS A 375 -33.46 -22.77 -14.97
N ILE A 376 -32.75 -21.73 -14.52
CA ILE A 376 -33.17 -20.83 -13.45
C ILE A 376 -33.81 -19.62 -14.11
N HIS A 377 -35.13 -19.53 -14.07
CA HIS A 377 -35.90 -18.45 -14.70
C HIS A 377 -36.64 -17.58 -13.68
N SER A 378 -36.52 -17.91 -12.39
CA SER A 378 -37.16 -17.19 -11.31
C SER A 378 -36.41 -17.38 -9.98
N LEU A 379 -36.72 -16.53 -9.01
CA LEU A 379 -36.28 -16.66 -7.61
C LEU A 379 -36.76 -17.99 -7.00
N ALA A 380 -37.97 -18.45 -7.34
CA ALA A 380 -38.47 -19.75 -6.92
C ALA A 380 -37.60 -20.90 -7.45
N ASP A 381 -37.19 -20.87 -8.73
CA ASP A 381 -36.28 -21.87 -9.31
C ASP A 381 -34.92 -21.86 -8.60
N LEU A 382 -34.40 -20.68 -8.23
CA LEU A 382 -33.16 -20.54 -7.48
C LEU A 382 -33.25 -21.19 -6.10
N ILE A 383 -34.32 -20.94 -5.35
CA ILE A 383 -34.53 -21.53 -4.01
C ILE A 383 -34.56 -23.06 -4.10
N GLU A 384 -35.27 -23.61 -5.09
CA GLU A 384 -35.34 -25.05 -5.31
C GLU A 384 -34.03 -25.64 -5.81
N PHE A 385 -33.27 -24.90 -6.63
CA PHE A 385 -31.93 -25.31 -7.04
C PHE A 385 -31.01 -25.46 -5.83
N ASN A 386 -30.99 -24.48 -4.93
CA ASN A 386 -30.17 -24.52 -3.72
C ASN A 386 -30.50 -25.75 -2.87
N LYS A 387 -31.80 -26.05 -2.67
CA LYS A 387 -32.24 -27.27 -1.96
C LYS A 387 -31.79 -28.55 -2.64
N ALA A 388 -31.88 -28.61 -3.96
CA ALA A 388 -31.50 -29.79 -4.74
C ALA A 388 -29.98 -30.02 -4.82
N HIS A 389 -29.20 -28.96 -4.63
CA HIS A 389 -27.72 -28.96 -4.72
C HIS A 389 -27.10 -28.44 -3.42
N ALA A 390 -27.63 -28.89 -2.28
CA ALA A 390 -27.20 -28.42 -0.97
C ALA A 390 -25.71 -28.70 -0.69
N ASP A 391 -25.11 -29.70 -1.34
CA ASP A 391 -23.67 -29.97 -1.26
C ASP A 391 -22.80 -28.87 -1.88
N LEU A 392 -23.34 -28.11 -2.85
CA LEU A 392 -22.66 -27.00 -3.51
C LEU A 392 -23.02 -25.66 -2.89
N GLU A 393 -24.32 -25.41 -2.68
CA GLU A 393 -24.84 -24.11 -2.27
C GLU A 393 -25.04 -23.98 -0.77
N MET A 394 -25.30 -25.07 -0.05
CA MET A 394 -25.65 -25.05 1.37
C MET A 394 -24.77 -25.99 2.21
N PRO A 395 -23.43 -25.91 2.09
CA PRO A 395 -22.56 -26.76 2.92
C PRO A 395 -22.72 -26.40 4.41
N PRO A 396 -22.35 -27.30 5.34
CA PRO A 396 -22.53 -27.07 6.77
C PRO A 396 -21.95 -25.73 7.25
N GLY A 397 -22.77 -24.92 7.92
CA GLY A 397 -22.41 -23.57 8.38
C GLY A 397 -22.68 -22.46 7.35
N TYR A 398 -23.16 -22.81 6.16
CA TYR A 398 -23.54 -21.90 5.08
C TYR A 398 -24.88 -22.30 4.46
N ASP A 399 -25.75 -22.95 5.22
CA ASP A 399 -26.98 -23.57 4.76
C ASP A 399 -28.23 -22.68 4.84
N ASP A 400 -28.04 -21.40 5.19
CA ASP A 400 -29.12 -20.43 5.24
C ASP A 400 -29.33 -19.68 3.90
N GLN A 401 -30.60 -19.59 3.51
CA GLN A 401 -31.09 -18.82 2.37
C GLN A 401 -32.37 -18.03 2.69
N ARG A 402 -32.54 -17.65 3.97
CA ARG A 402 -33.76 -17.03 4.48
C ARG A 402 -34.20 -15.79 3.69
N LEU A 403 -33.28 -14.93 3.27
CA LEU A 403 -33.63 -13.70 2.54
C LEU A 403 -34.23 -13.99 1.17
N LEU A 404 -33.78 -15.05 0.49
CA LEU A 404 -34.38 -15.49 -0.77
C LEU A 404 -35.83 -15.93 -0.57
N ILE A 405 -36.08 -16.71 0.50
CA ILE A 405 -37.42 -17.21 0.84
C ILE A 405 -38.34 -16.05 1.22
N ASP A 406 -37.89 -15.14 2.09
CA ASP A 406 -38.68 -13.99 2.51
C ASP A 406 -39.02 -13.08 1.31
N ALA A 407 -38.08 -12.89 0.37
CA ALA A 407 -38.34 -12.17 -0.87
C ALA A 407 -39.36 -12.86 -1.76
N GLU A 408 -39.27 -14.17 -1.94
CA GLU A 408 -40.26 -14.93 -2.74
C GLU A 408 -41.65 -14.93 -2.09
N GLU A 409 -41.73 -15.02 -0.77
CA GLU A 409 -42.99 -14.99 -0.01
C GLU A 409 -43.59 -13.58 0.13
N SER A 410 -42.83 -12.53 -0.21
CA SER A 410 -43.31 -11.15 -0.16
C SER A 410 -44.53 -10.93 -1.04
N ASP A 411 -45.59 -10.40 -0.43
CA ASP A 411 -46.88 -10.06 -1.04
C ASP A 411 -47.17 -8.55 -0.94
N LEU A 412 -46.12 -7.73 -0.84
CA LEU A 412 -46.23 -6.28 -0.65
C LEU A 412 -47.09 -5.64 -1.76
N SER A 413 -48.19 -5.01 -1.36
CA SER A 413 -49.07 -4.34 -2.31
C SER A 413 -48.36 -3.14 -2.95
N PRO A 414 -48.68 -2.76 -4.21
CA PRO A 414 -48.10 -1.55 -4.81
C PRO A 414 -48.33 -0.27 -3.98
N GLU A 415 -49.45 -0.20 -3.25
CA GLU A 415 -49.75 0.92 -2.35
C GLU A 415 -48.81 0.94 -1.14
N ASP A 416 -48.58 -0.22 -0.51
CA ASP A 416 -47.69 -0.30 0.65
C ASP A 416 -46.21 -0.17 0.26
N TYR A 417 -45.84 -0.65 -0.93
CA TYR A 417 -44.54 -0.35 -1.54
C TYR A 417 -44.32 1.16 -1.63
N GLU A 418 -45.26 1.89 -2.22
CA GLU A 418 -45.13 3.35 -2.37
C GLU A 418 -45.09 4.06 -1.02
N LYS A 419 -45.87 3.63 -0.02
CA LYS A 419 -45.80 4.20 1.34
C LYS A 419 -44.43 4.01 1.99
N ASN A 420 -43.88 2.79 1.94
CA ASN A 420 -42.56 2.48 2.50
C ASN A 420 -41.46 3.26 1.77
N LEU A 421 -41.50 3.28 0.43
CA LEU A 421 -40.53 4.02 -0.38
C LEU A 421 -40.62 5.52 -0.11
N SER A 422 -41.82 6.09 -0.10
CA SER A 422 -42.05 7.51 0.21
C SER A 422 -41.57 7.88 1.62
N HIS A 423 -41.82 7.04 2.63
CA HIS A 423 -41.30 7.25 3.99
C HIS A 423 -39.77 7.23 3.99
N LEU A 424 -39.16 6.19 3.42
CA LEU A 424 -37.70 6.06 3.31
C LEU A 424 -37.07 7.28 2.62
N ARG A 425 -37.62 7.70 1.47
CA ARG A 425 -37.10 8.88 0.74
C ARG A 425 -37.24 10.14 1.55
N ARG A 426 -38.37 10.36 2.22
CA ARG A 426 -38.58 11.55 3.05
C ARG A 426 -37.56 11.63 4.19
N VAL A 427 -37.38 10.54 4.95
CA VAL A 427 -36.49 10.54 6.13
C VAL A 427 -35.00 10.55 5.75
N ALA A 428 -34.62 9.92 4.63
CA ALA A 428 -33.23 9.91 4.18
C ALA A 428 -32.85 11.16 3.37
N ARG A 429 -33.75 11.70 2.54
CA ARG A 429 -33.50 12.89 1.69
C ARG A 429 -33.96 14.16 2.40
N ASP A 430 -35.27 14.38 2.46
CA ASP A 430 -35.86 15.69 2.72
C ASP A 430 -35.62 16.12 4.17
N ASP A 431 -36.03 15.27 5.12
CA ASP A 431 -35.87 15.48 6.56
C ASP A 431 -34.46 15.10 7.06
N GLY A 432 -33.72 14.35 6.23
CA GLY A 432 -32.38 13.84 6.50
C GLY A 432 -31.29 14.72 5.88
N LEU A 433 -30.66 14.22 4.80
CA LEU A 433 -29.47 14.83 4.20
C LEU A 433 -29.71 16.26 3.69
N ASP A 434 -30.79 16.52 2.96
CA ASP A 434 -31.06 17.84 2.36
C ASP A 434 -31.29 18.91 3.44
N ARG A 435 -31.96 18.54 4.54
CA ARG A 435 -32.08 19.42 5.70
C ARG A 435 -30.71 19.79 6.25
N ILE A 436 -29.81 18.82 6.46
CA ILE A 436 -28.47 19.09 6.99
C ILE A 436 -27.66 19.96 6.03
N PHE A 437 -27.62 19.62 4.74
CA PHE A 437 -26.90 20.42 3.74
C PHE A 437 -27.40 21.86 3.68
N LYS A 438 -28.73 22.07 3.75
CA LYS A 438 -29.35 23.40 3.66
C LYS A 438 -29.19 24.22 4.95
N GLU A 439 -29.49 23.64 6.10
CA GLU A 439 -29.50 24.34 7.39
C GLU A 439 -28.09 24.72 7.82
N TYR A 440 -27.13 23.80 7.64
CA TYR A 440 -25.75 24.01 8.03
C TYR A 440 -24.88 24.54 6.89
N GLY A 441 -25.37 24.60 5.65
CA GLY A 441 -24.61 25.11 4.51
C GLY A 441 -23.29 24.38 4.32
N VAL A 442 -23.33 23.05 4.37
CA VAL A 442 -22.17 22.15 4.24
C VAL A 442 -22.19 21.43 2.89
N ASP A 443 -21.02 21.02 2.42
CA ASP A 443 -20.82 20.31 1.14
C ASP A 443 -20.86 18.79 1.30
N VAL A 444 -20.34 18.27 2.43
CA VAL A 444 -20.28 16.84 2.72
C VAL A 444 -20.61 16.55 4.18
N ILE A 445 -21.13 15.35 4.43
CA ILE A 445 -21.36 14.79 5.78
C ILE A 445 -20.46 13.57 5.94
N VAL A 446 -19.66 13.52 7.01
CA VAL A 446 -18.65 12.50 7.24
C VAL A 446 -18.97 11.66 8.48
N GLY A 447 -18.76 10.35 8.37
CA GLY A 447 -18.98 9.35 9.43
C GLY A 447 -17.95 8.23 9.35
N SER A 448 -17.89 7.37 10.36
CA SER A 448 -17.10 6.14 10.27
C SER A 448 -17.73 5.16 9.28
N SER A 449 -16.94 4.54 8.41
CA SER A 449 -17.43 3.51 7.47
C SER A 449 -17.97 2.27 8.18
N ASP A 450 -17.57 2.04 9.42
CA ASP A 450 -18.08 0.97 10.29
C ASP A 450 -19.50 1.24 10.83
N THR A 451 -19.98 2.47 10.78
CA THR A 451 -21.34 2.85 11.22
C THR A 451 -22.37 2.70 10.10
N ALA A 452 -23.67 2.75 10.40
CA ALA A 452 -24.74 2.67 9.41
C ALA A 452 -24.91 3.94 8.53
N ILE A 453 -23.94 4.87 8.49
CA ILE A 453 -24.05 6.10 7.70
C ILE A 453 -24.27 5.86 6.20
N LYS A 454 -23.73 4.77 5.63
CA LYS A 454 -23.93 4.40 4.22
C LYS A 454 -25.39 4.10 3.85
N ALA A 455 -26.24 3.69 4.81
CA ALA A 455 -27.67 3.46 4.59
C ALA A 455 -28.42 4.77 4.22
N TYR A 456 -27.86 5.94 4.55
CA TYR A 456 -28.40 7.18 4.02
C TYR A 456 -28.22 7.28 2.50
N ALA A 457 -27.19 6.69 1.91
CA ALA A 457 -26.94 6.71 0.47
C ALA A 457 -27.86 5.77 -0.31
N SER A 458 -28.24 4.63 0.25
CA SER A 458 -29.25 3.71 -0.28
C SER A 458 -30.66 4.30 -0.13
N GLY A 459 -31.00 4.75 1.08
CA GLY A 459 -32.28 5.37 1.43
C GLY A 459 -32.55 6.70 0.71
N SER A 460 -31.52 7.43 0.30
CA SER A 460 -31.65 8.65 -0.50
C SER A 460 -31.31 8.47 -1.99
N GLY A 461 -30.58 7.43 -2.38
CA GLY A 461 -30.00 7.34 -3.73
C GLY A 461 -28.94 8.40 -4.05
N TYR A 462 -28.38 9.04 -3.02
CA TYR A 462 -27.29 10.03 -3.13
C TYR A 462 -25.93 9.32 -3.19
N PRO A 463 -24.85 10.03 -3.56
CA PRO A 463 -23.54 9.43 -3.61
C PRO A 463 -22.90 9.31 -2.21
N VAL A 464 -22.11 8.27 -2.02
CA VAL A 464 -21.27 8.06 -0.84
C VAL A 464 -19.90 7.55 -1.27
N GLY A 465 -18.84 8.03 -0.63
CA GLY A 465 -17.47 7.55 -0.85
C GLY A 465 -16.82 7.03 0.42
N ASN A 466 -15.72 6.28 0.26
CA ASN A 466 -14.82 5.87 1.34
C ASN A 466 -13.45 6.53 1.17
N VAL A 467 -12.86 6.97 2.28
CA VAL A 467 -11.42 7.28 2.37
C VAL A 467 -10.75 6.36 3.40
N PRO A 468 -9.54 5.83 3.12
CA PRO A 468 -8.75 5.09 4.11
C PRO A 468 -8.32 6.01 5.26
N LEU A 469 -8.37 5.52 6.51
CA LEU A 469 -7.98 6.28 7.70
C LEU A 469 -6.84 5.63 8.49
N GLY A 470 -6.82 4.31 8.65
CA GLY A 470 -5.83 3.67 9.51
C GLY A 470 -5.86 2.15 9.46
N TYR A 471 -4.94 1.54 10.20
CA TYR A 471 -4.79 0.10 10.33
C TYR A 471 -4.81 -0.27 11.82
N LEU A 472 -5.62 -1.26 12.18
CA LEU A 472 -5.69 -1.71 13.57
C LEU A 472 -4.39 -2.39 14.00
N ASP A 473 -3.82 -1.97 15.13
CA ASP A 473 -2.66 -2.64 15.75
C ASP A 473 -3.00 -4.08 16.17
N PHE A 474 -4.29 -4.34 16.43
CA PHE A 474 -4.81 -5.65 16.85
C PHE A 474 -4.52 -6.75 15.82
N ASN A 475 -4.78 -6.51 14.54
CA ASN A 475 -4.68 -7.56 13.51
C ASN A 475 -4.36 -7.04 12.09
N GLY A 476 -4.04 -5.76 11.94
CA GLY A 476 -3.75 -5.11 10.67
C GLY A 476 -4.98 -4.73 9.83
N ARG A 477 -6.21 -5.00 10.30
CA ARG A 477 -7.44 -4.67 9.57
C ARG A 477 -7.51 -3.15 9.30
N PRO A 478 -7.65 -2.72 8.04
CA PRO A 478 -7.87 -1.33 7.71
C PRO A 478 -9.27 -0.84 8.13
N PHE A 479 -9.38 0.47 8.36
CA PHE A 479 -10.65 1.17 8.55
C PHE A 479 -10.60 2.57 7.95
N GLY A 480 -11.78 3.17 7.73
CA GLY A 480 -11.94 4.39 6.95
C GLY A 480 -13.14 5.24 7.37
N LEU A 481 -13.32 6.34 6.63
CA LEU A 481 -14.44 7.25 6.80
C LEU A 481 -15.32 7.25 5.54
N ALA A 482 -16.64 7.28 5.76
CA ALA A 482 -17.65 7.42 4.73
C ALA A 482 -18.00 8.91 4.56
N VAL A 483 -18.16 9.34 3.31
CA VAL A 483 -18.38 10.75 2.93
C VAL A 483 -19.61 10.83 2.03
N LEU A 484 -20.67 11.48 2.52
CA LEU A 484 -21.91 11.72 1.80
C LEU A 484 -21.92 13.11 1.16
N ALA A 485 -22.54 13.24 -0.01
CA ALA A 485 -22.87 14.52 -0.63
C ALA A 485 -24.32 14.51 -1.14
N ALA A 486 -24.83 15.68 -1.54
CA ALA A 486 -26.15 15.78 -2.16
C ALA A 486 -26.20 15.07 -3.51
N LYS A 487 -27.42 14.83 -4.02
CA LYS A 487 -27.65 14.21 -5.33
C LYS A 487 -26.83 14.87 -6.44
N ASN A 488 -26.19 14.06 -7.27
CA ASN A 488 -25.35 14.49 -8.40
C ASN A 488 -24.19 15.41 -8.01
N GLN A 489 -23.75 15.38 -6.75
CA GLN A 489 -22.59 16.13 -6.27
C GLN A 489 -21.39 15.21 -6.00
N GLU A 490 -21.17 14.19 -6.82
CA GLU A 490 -19.99 13.32 -6.74
C GLU A 490 -18.69 14.13 -6.67
N ALA A 491 -18.62 15.24 -7.41
CA ALA A 491 -17.49 16.16 -7.40
C ALA A 491 -17.10 16.66 -5.99
N LYS A 492 -18.05 16.82 -5.06
CA LYS A 492 -17.75 17.24 -3.68
C LYS A 492 -17.02 16.15 -2.89
N ILE A 493 -17.47 14.90 -3.03
CA ILE A 493 -16.79 13.73 -2.44
C ILE A 493 -15.40 13.57 -3.06
N LEU A 494 -15.28 13.69 -4.37
CA LEU A 494 -13.99 13.53 -5.06
C LEU A 494 -13.02 14.66 -4.69
N LYS A 495 -13.49 15.90 -4.50
CA LYS A 495 -12.68 16.99 -3.96
C LYS A 495 -12.23 16.71 -2.53
N PHE A 496 -13.12 16.20 -1.68
CA PHE A 496 -12.77 15.76 -0.33
C PHE A 496 -11.67 14.69 -0.38
N MET A 497 -11.80 13.66 -1.23
CA MET A 497 -10.79 12.60 -1.38
C MET A 497 -9.43 13.14 -1.83
N ASN A 498 -9.40 14.11 -2.74
CA ASN A 498 -8.14 14.76 -3.16
C ASN A 498 -7.50 15.55 -2.00
N ALA A 499 -8.29 16.30 -1.23
CA ALA A 499 -7.79 17.02 -0.06
C ALA A 499 -7.28 16.05 1.02
N TRP A 500 -8.04 14.97 1.24
CA TRP A 500 -7.69 13.87 2.14
C TRP A 500 -6.36 13.24 1.77
N GLU A 501 -6.17 12.90 0.49
CA GLU A 501 -4.97 12.20 0.02
C GLU A 501 -3.68 13.00 0.27
N VAL A 502 -3.77 14.33 0.18
CA VAL A 502 -2.61 15.21 0.37
C VAL A 502 -2.26 15.38 1.85
N THR A 503 -3.23 15.34 2.76
CA THR A 503 -3.02 15.71 4.17
C THR A 503 -3.07 14.56 5.16
N MET A 504 -3.89 13.55 4.87
CA MET A 504 -4.14 12.44 5.78
C MET A 504 -3.38 11.18 5.34
N THR A 505 -2.92 11.11 4.09
CA THR A 505 -2.13 9.96 3.62
C THR A 505 -0.66 10.02 4.08
N GLU A 506 -0.16 11.21 4.45
CA GLU A 506 1.06 11.31 5.28
C GLU A 506 0.86 10.76 6.72
N ALA A 507 -0.39 10.53 7.14
CA ALA A 507 -0.73 9.85 8.39
C ALA A 507 -1.10 8.35 8.18
N THR A 508 -1.48 7.93 6.96
CA THR A 508 -1.74 6.51 6.62
C THR A 508 -0.58 5.80 5.91
N SER A 509 0.46 6.52 5.48
CA SER A 509 1.75 5.96 5.07
C SER A 509 2.72 5.77 6.25
N THR A 510 2.26 6.07 7.46
CA THR A 510 3.05 6.04 8.69
C THR A 510 2.44 5.07 9.68
N ILE A 511 3.29 4.21 10.23
CA ILE A 511 3.03 3.62 11.55
C ILE A 511 2.57 4.73 12.52
N SER A 512 1.42 4.50 13.16
CA SER A 512 0.83 5.16 14.35
C SER A 512 1.32 6.59 14.74
N PRO A 513 0.40 7.57 14.91
CA PRO A 513 0.67 8.95 15.39
C PRO A 513 1.45 9.10 16.71
N ASN A 514 1.64 8.03 17.50
CA ASN A 514 2.46 8.04 18.72
C ASN A 514 3.97 8.24 18.49
N ALA A 515 4.41 8.42 17.24
CA ALA A 515 5.80 8.74 16.87
C ALA A 515 6.07 10.25 16.69
N ARG A 516 5.06 11.09 16.38
CA ARG A 516 5.27 12.53 16.19
C ARG A 516 5.51 13.26 17.51
N ASP A 517 4.82 12.88 18.58
CA ASP A 517 5.04 13.47 19.91
C ASP A 517 6.42 13.14 20.51
N ARG A 518 7.10 12.09 20.03
CA ARG A 518 8.50 11.78 20.43
C ARG A 518 9.57 12.48 19.61
N LEU A 519 9.22 13.01 18.43
CA LEU A 519 10.15 13.82 17.65
C LEU A 519 10.38 15.18 18.32
N ASP A 520 9.37 15.75 18.98
CA ASP A 520 9.53 17.00 19.73
C ASP A 520 10.35 16.83 21.02
N GLU A 521 10.35 15.66 21.66
CA GLU A 521 11.31 15.36 22.76
C GLU A 521 12.75 15.25 22.24
N LEU A 522 12.97 14.66 21.05
CA LEU A 522 14.27 14.58 20.39
C LEU A 522 14.83 15.96 19.96
N HIS A 523 14.00 17.00 19.87
CA HIS A 523 14.43 18.38 19.59
C HIS A 523 15.13 19.04 20.79
N SER A 524 15.11 18.40 21.97
CA SER A 524 15.75 18.89 23.19
C SER A 524 17.13 18.28 23.46
N LEU A 525 17.60 17.33 22.64
CA LEU A 525 18.91 16.72 22.81
C LEU A 525 20.03 17.78 22.72
N PRO A 526 21.08 17.67 23.56
CA PRO A 526 22.27 18.51 23.42
C PRO A 526 22.80 18.42 21.99
N SER A 527 22.98 19.57 21.34
CA SER A 527 23.45 19.63 19.96
C SER A 527 24.59 20.62 19.83
N LYS A 528 25.42 20.39 18.81
CA LYS A 528 26.49 21.31 18.41
C LYS A 528 26.53 21.44 16.90
N SER A 529 27.13 22.54 16.45
CA SER A 529 27.39 22.73 15.03
C SER A 529 28.67 22.00 14.62
N ALA A 530 28.61 21.23 13.53
CA ALA A 530 29.76 20.59 12.92
C ALA A 530 29.75 20.81 11.40
N THR A 531 30.94 20.76 10.79
CA THR A 531 31.07 20.81 9.33
C THR A 531 31.12 19.39 8.78
N LEU A 532 30.14 19.03 7.96
CA LEU A 532 30.10 17.76 7.21
C LEU A 532 30.38 18.03 5.73
N GLN A 533 30.93 17.04 5.02
CA GLN A 533 31.04 17.09 3.57
C GLN A 533 29.92 16.29 2.91
N PHE A 534 29.41 16.83 1.81
CA PHE A 534 28.31 16.27 1.03
C PHE A 534 28.71 16.22 -0.43
N PHE A 535 28.01 15.38 -1.20
CA PHE A 535 28.10 15.38 -2.64
C PHE A 535 27.60 16.70 -3.22
N ASP A 536 28.39 17.33 -4.09
CA ASP A 536 27.98 18.54 -4.78
C ASP A 536 27.12 18.18 -5.99
N ALA A 537 25.83 17.98 -5.76
CA ALA A 537 24.86 17.69 -6.83
C ALA A 537 24.60 18.89 -7.79
N SER A 538 25.15 20.08 -7.50
CA SER A 538 24.93 21.28 -8.32
C SER A 538 25.87 21.39 -9.52
N ASP A 539 26.93 20.58 -9.57
CA ASP A 539 27.87 20.55 -10.70
C ASP A 539 27.14 20.12 -11.99
N PRO A 540 27.10 20.95 -13.05
CA PRO A 540 26.37 20.65 -14.28
C PRO A 540 26.80 19.36 -14.98
N LYS A 541 28.01 18.84 -14.71
CA LYS A 541 28.50 17.61 -15.35
C LYS A 541 27.64 16.39 -15.02
N TRP A 542 26.90 16.40 -13.92
CA TRP A 542 26.03 15.28 -13.51
C TRP A 542 24.84 15.06 -14.45
N ALA A 543 24.52 16.03 -15.32
CA ALA A 543 23.56 15.82 -16.40
C ALA A 543 24.04 14.77 -17.44
N THR A 544 25.36 14.54 -17.52
CA THR A 544 25.97 13.66 -18.54
C THR A 544 26.92 12.60 -17.98
N GLU A 545 27.34 12.74 -16.73
CA GLU A 545 28.28 11.83 -16.06
C GLU A 545 27.65 11.18 -14.84
N LYS A 546 28.00 9.91 -14.58
CA LYS A 546 27.69 9.25 -13.32
C LYS A 546 28.85 9.44 -12.34
N PRO A 547 28.59 9.72 -11.05
CA PRO A 547 29.63 9.76 -10.03
C PRO A 547 30.30 8.37 -9.88
N PHE A 548 31.61 8.33 -9.68
CA PHE A 548 32.31 7.08 -9.41
C PHE A 548 33.55 7.25 -8.51
N TYR A 549 33.92 6.18 -7.81
CA TYR A 549 35.25 5.98 -7.23
C TYR A 549 35.88 4.71 -7.83
N SER A 550 37.14 4.79 -8.21
CA SER A 550 37.94 3.71 -8.78
C SER A 550 39.09 3.36 -7.84
N ASN A 551 39.07 2.12 -7.36
CA ASN A 551 40.15 1.49 -6.61
C ASN A 551 41.21 0.84 -7.52
N ILE A 552 41.13 1.08 -8.83
CA ILE A 552 42.19 0.69 -9.77
C ILE A 552 43.20 1.84 -9.85
N PRO A 553 44.50 1.59 -9.60
CA PRO A 553 45.51 2.65 -9.62
C PRO A 553 45.51 3.43 -10.94
N PHE A 554 45.61 4.76 -10.85
CA PHE A 554 45.76 5.65 -12.02
C PHE A 554 46.87 5.19 -12.97
N THR A 555 47.95 4.62 -12.42
CA THR A 555 49.08 4.07 -13.19
C THR A 555 48.67 2.97 -14.17
N GLN A 556 47.55 2.28 -13.92
CA GLN A 556 47.02 1.21 -14.76
C GLN A 556 45.97 1.72 -15.77
N THR A 557 45.08 2.63 -15.37
CA THR A 557 43.95 3.06 -16.20
C THR A 557 44.17 4.37 -16.95
N LYS A 558 45.06 5.24 -16.45
CA LYS A 558 45.20 6.65 -16.83
C LYS A 558 43.88 7.45 -16.71
N ILE A 559 42.92 6.96 -15.93
CA ILE A 559 41.65 7.62 -15.62
C ILE A 559 41.72 8.07 -14.17
N ALA A 560 41.30 9.31 -13.88
CA ALA A 560 41.23 9.81 -12.50
C ALA A 560 40.47 8.82 -11.61
N ASN A 561 40.96 8.62 -10.38
CA ASN A 561 40.37 7.64 -9.47
C ASN A 561 38.94 8.04 -9.01
N THR A 562 38.47 9.25 -9.31
CA THR A 562 37.09 9.66 -9.10
C THR A 562 36.78 10.90 -9.94
N ASN A 563 35.52 11.10 -10.31
CA ASN A 563 34.99 12.38 -10.80
C ASN A 563 34.14 13.13 -9.76
N VAL A 564 33.98 12.56 -8.55
CA VAL A 564 33.16 13.11 -7.46
C VAL A 564 33.71 14.44 -6.99
N VAL A 565 32.80 15.41 -6.84
CA VAL A 565 33.07 16.72 -6.23
C VAL A 565 32.21 16.82 -4.98
N ASN A 566 32.81 17.36 -3.93
CA ASN A 566 32.15 17.52 -2.63
C ASN A 566 32.00 19.00 -2.29
N THR A 567 30.93 19.31 -1.58
CA THR A 567 30.70 20.58 -0.90
C THR A 567 30.74 20.38 0.61
N SER A 568 30.77 21.46 1.39
CA SER A 568 30.72 21.40 2.85
C SER A 568 29.58 22.25 3.37
N ALA A 569 28.87 21.74 4.37
CA ALA A 569 27.79 22.45 5.05
C ALA A 569 27.99 22.36 6.56
N ARG A 570 27.68 23.46 7.26
CA ARG A 570 27.52 23.42 8.70
C ARG A 570 26.13 22.87 9.03
N VAL A 571 26.11 21.83 9.85
CA VAL A 571 24.89 21.16 10.28
C VAL A 571 24.83 21.14 11.80
N GLN A 572 23.62 21.02 12.36
CA GLN A 572 23.46 20.66 13.76
C GLN A 572 23.55 19.13 13.86
N ILE A 573 24.38 18.67 14.80
CA ILE A 573 24.49 17.27 15.17
C ILE A 573 24.07 17.12 16.62
N SER A 574 23.15 16.19 16.90
CA SER A 574 22.63 15.95 18.24
C SER A 574 23.35 14.77 18.89
N ASP A 575 23.66 14.92 20.17
CA ASP A 575 24.27 13.90 20.99
C ASP A 575 23.18 12.99 21.57
N ILE A 576 23.28 11.68 21.30
CA ILE A 576 22.29 10.70 21.73
C ILE A 576 22.59 10.10 23.10
N ARG A 577 23.65 10.56 23.76
CA ARG A 577 24.05 10.11 25.09
C ARG A 577 22.84 10.16 26.04
N ASP A 578 22.64 9.08 26.81
CA ASP A 578 21.50 8.85 27.71
C ASP A 578 20.13 8.62 27.02
N HIS A 579 20.11 8.62 25.69
CA HIS A 579 18.94 8.38 24.83
C HIS A 579 19.19 7.27 23.80
N GLU A 580 20.20 6.43 24.01
CA GLU A 580 20.65 5.43 23.04
C GLU A 580 19.56 4.44 22.66
N SER A 581 18.69 4.09 23.61
CA SER A 581 17.59 3.15 23.41
C SER A 581 16.46 3.65 22.52
N ASP A 582 16.38 4.98 22.27
CA ASP A 582 15.39 5.58 21.40
C ASP A 582 15.70 5.36 19.91
N PHE A 583 16.95 4.98 19.60
CA PHE A 583 17.45 4.76 18.24
C PHE A 583 17.56 3.27 17.94
N THR A 584 16.84 2.82 16.92
CA THR A 584 16.83 1.40 16.53
C THR A 584 17.12 1.19 15.06
N LEU A 585 17.68 0.01 14.73
CA LEU A 585 17.96 -0.38 13.35
C LEU A 585 16.74 -0.29 12.43
N ASP A 586 15.54 -0.62 12.94
CA ASP A 586 14.33 -0.65 12.12
C ASP A 586 13.66 0.71 12.00
N LYS A 587 13.79 1.62 12.98
CA LYS A 587 13.22 2.97 12.88
C LYS A 587 14.17 3.99 12.26
N ASN A 588 15.38 4.13 12.81
CA ASN A 588 16.32 5.19 12.43
C ASN A 588 17.35 4.70 11.39
N GLY A 589 17.52 3.38 11.30
CA GLY A 589 18.56 2.73 10.50
C GLY A 589 19.83 2.42 11.29
N PHE A 590 19.96 2.91 12.52
CA PHE A 590 21.13 2.68 13.36
C PHE A 590 20.74 2.44 14.82
N GLN A 591 21.62 1.78 15.56
CA GLN A 591 21.42 1.46 16.97
C GLN A 591 22.77 1.38 17.67
N LEU A 592 22.88 1.95 18.88
CA LEU A 592 24.04 1.75 19.74
C LEU A 592 23.79 0.56 20.66
N VAL A 593 24.77 -0.32 20.80
CA VAL A 593 24.71 -1.50 21.66
C VAL A 593 26.01 -1.69 22.42
N GLU A 594 25.95 -2.28 23.60
CA GLU A 594 27.14 -2.59 24.38
C GLU A 594 27.74 -3.95 23.96
N TRP A 595 29.05 -3.99 23.74
CA TRP A 595 29.81 -5.21 23.48
C TRP A 595 31.20 -5.16 24.08
N LYS A 596 31.37 -5.87 25.22
CA LYS A 596 32.59 -5.89 26.04
C LYS A 596 33.82 -6.56 25.40
N HIS A 597 33.65 -7.16 24.22
CA HIS A 597 34.69 -7.95 23.58
C HIS A 597 35.84 -7.07 23.08
N GLN A 598 37.06 -7.56 23.21
CA GLN A 598 38.27 -6.89 22.76
C GLN A 598 38.98 -7.79 21.77
N PHE A 599 39.35 -7.23 20.62
CA PHE A 599 40.08 -7.98 19.59
C PHE A 599 41.57 -8.02 19.97
N SER A 600 42.15 -9.21 19.98
CA SER A 600 43.56 -9.45 20.28
C SER A 600 44.49 -8.94 19.17
N ASP A 601 44.03 -9.02 17.92
CA ASP A 601 44.64 -8.49 16.70
C ASP A 601 43.54 -8.03 15.75
N VAL A 602 43.80 -6.98 14.95
CA VAL A 602 42.95 -6.52 13.84
C VAL A 602 43.72 -6.45 12.51
N GLY A 603 44.86 -7.14 12.46
CA GLY A 603 45.76 -7.25 11.33
C GLY A 603 45.33 -8.32 10.31
N PRO A 604 46.28 -8.80 9.47
CA PRO A 604 45.97 -9.67 8.33
C PRO A 604 45.25 -10.98 8.67
N SER A 605 45.39 -11.49 9.90
CA SER A 605 44.78 -12.74 10.37
C SER A 605 43.43 -12.54 11.07
N PHE A 606 42.90 -11.31 11.11
CA PHE A 606 41.69 -10.97 11.85
C PHE A 606 40.47 -11.82 11.49
N GLN A 607 40.39 -12.31 10.24
CA GLN A 607 39.28 -13.12 9.77
C GLN A 607 39.09 -14.42 10.59
N GLU A 608 40.18 -15.04 11.06
CA GLU A 608 40.14 -16.33 11.77
C GLU A 608 39.55 -16.22 13.18
N GLU A 609 39.79 -15.10 13.86
CA GLU A 609 39.37 -14.88 15.26
C GLU A 609 38.20 -13.89 15.38
N GLY A 610 38.26 -12.79 14.63
CA GLY A 610 37.30 -11.69 14.72
C GLY A 610 35.95 -11.99 14.08
N TYR A 611 35.91 -12.64 12.92
CA TYR A 611 34.64 -12.90 12.22
C TYR A 611 33.71 -13.83 13.03
N PRO A 612 34.19 -14.94 13.62
CA PRO A 612 33.36 -15.77 14.49
C PRO A 612 32.80 -15.01 15.69
N ALA A 613 33.60 -14.14 16.33
CA ALA A 613 33.15 -13.33 17.46
C ALA A 613 32.00 -12.38 17.07
N VAL A 614 32.12 -11.72 15.91
CA VAL A 614 31.09 -10.82 15.38
C VAL A 614 29.84 -11.57 14.95
N VAL A 615 29.97 -12.74 14.34
CA VAL A 615 28.80 -13.59 13.99
C VAL A 615 28.00 -13.97 15.23
N ASN A 616 28.67 -14.34 16.32
CA ASN A 616 28.00 -14.69 17.58
C ASN A 616 27.32 -13.47 18.21
N PHE A 617 28.06 -12.35 18.31
CA PHE A 617 27.52 -11.08 18.80
C PHE A 617 26.25 -10.64 18.04
N MET A 618 26.28 -10.70 16.70
CA MET A 618 25.13 -10.34 15.88
C MET A 618 23.94 -11.30 16.04
N LYS A 619 24.19 -12.59 16.32
CA LYS A 619 23.12 -13.54 16.63
C LYS A 619 22.49 -13.30 18.00
N ASP A 620 23.28 -12.86 18.98
CA ASP A 620 22.75 -12.52 20.31
C ASP A 620 21.80 -11.31 20.23
N ILE A 621 22.13 -10.33 19.38
CA ILE A 621 21.30 -9.14 19.17
C ILE A 621 20.08 -9.44 18.29
N LEU A 622 20.26 -10.17 17.19
CA LEU A 622 19.22 -10.38 16.18
C LEU A 622 18.40 -11.66 16.36
N GLY A 623 18.75 -12.48 17.36
CA GLY A 623 18.13 -13.77 17.67
C GLY A 623 18.85 -14.97 17.04
N GLY A 624 19.14 -16.01 17.84
CA GLY A 624 19.99 -17.15 17.44
C GLY A 624 19.55 -17.98 16.22
N HIS A 625 18.35 -17.77 15.71
CA HIS A 625 17.84 -18.40 14.49
C HIS A 625 18.32 -17.70 13.20
N VAL A 626 18.85 -16.47 13.28
CA VAL A 626 19.34 -15.75 12.10
C VAL A 626 20.67 -16.30 11.59
N LYS A 627 20.85 -16.25 10.28
CA LYS A 627 22.14 -16.51 9.63
C LYS A 627 22.86 -15.20 9.42
N VAL A 628 24.11 -15.14 9.87
CA VAL A 628 25.00 -13.99 9.76
C VAL A 628 26.28 -14.46 9.07
N CYS A 629 26.73 -13.73 8.05
CA CYS A 629 28.06 -13.89 7.46
C CYS A 629 28.75 -12.52 7.40
N VAL A 630 29.98 -12.44 7.94
CA VAL A 630 30.88 -11.31 7.72
C VAL A 630 31.58 -11.52 6.38
N PHE A 631 31.53 -10.52 5.50
CA PHE A 631 32.13 -10.64 4.16
C PHE A 631 33.33 -9.71 3.94
N ASP A 632 33.46 -8.67 4.77
CA ASP A 632 34.55 -7.70 4.67
C ASP A 632 34.72 -6.95 6.00
N HIS A 633 35.91 -6.40 6.23
CA HIS A 633 36.19 -5.48 7.32
C HIS A 633 37.19 -4.39 6.89
N ILE A 634 37.08 -3.24 7.52
CA ILE A 634 38.05 -2.15 7.37
C ILE A 634 38.40 -1.57 8.74
N VAL A 635 39.70 -1.42 8.99
CA VAL A 635 40.22 -0.68 10.13
C VAL A 635 40.35 0.77 9.72
N ARG A 636 39.86 1.68 10.57
CA ARG A 636 39.91 3.12 10.34
C ARG A 636 40.77 3.78 11.41
N GLN A 637 41.82 4.48 10.98
CA GLN A 637 42.70 5.25 11.86
C GLN A 637 42.77 6.71 11.40
N SER A 638 42.54 7.66 12.31
CA SER A 638 42.79 9.08 12.02
C SER A 638 44.27 9.40 12.13
N GLN A 639 44.70 10.52 11.55
CA GLN A 639 46.07 11.02 11.69
C GLN A 639 46.10 12.31 12.51
N PRO A 640 47.23 12.63 13.17
CA PRO A 640 47.41 13.91 13.85
C PRO A 640 47.17 15.10 12.91
N ARG A 641 46.70 16.22 13.46
CA ARG A 641 46.37 17.40 12.68
C ARG A 641 47.60 17.93 11.93
N GLY A 642 47.48 18.15 10.61
CA GLY A 642 48.57 18.67 9.78
C GLY A 642 49.56 17.62 9.24
N SER A 643 49.32 16.33 9.49
CA SER A 643 50.06 15.24 8.85
C SER A 643 49.88 15.23 7.33
N THR A 644 50.97 14.90 6.61
CA THR A 644 50.91 14.70 5.15
C THR A 644 50.15 13.42 4.83
N PRO A 645 49.36 13.38 3.74
CA PRO A 645 48.62 12.18 3.39
C PRO A 645 49.55 10.98 3.15
N GLU A 646 49.55 10.00 4.05
CA GLU A 646 50.16 8.68 3.79
C GLU A 646 49.22 7.82 2.91
N GLU A 647 49.79 6.95 2.07
CA GLU A 647 49.02 5.96 1.31
C GLU A 647 48.26 5.02 2.26
N GLU A 648 46.96 4.84 2.00
CA GLU A 648 46.15 3.85 2.72
C GLU A 648 46.71 2.45 2.47
N LYS A 649 46.95 1.68 3.55
CA LYS A 649 47.59 0.36 3.48
C LYS A 649 46.54 -0.73 3.58
N GLY A 650 46.09 -1.27 2.45
CA GLY A 650 45.23 -2.45 2.40
C GLY A 650 43.92 -2.26 3.17
N TYR A 651 43.84 -2.83 4.38
CA TYR A 651 42.67 -2.81 5.27
C TYR A 651 42.63 -1.61 6.23
N ILE A 652 43.63 -0.73 6.23
CA ILE A 652 43.67 0.49 7.05
C ILE A 652 43.32 1.71 6.19
N GLY A 653 42.14 2.28 6.41
CA GLY A 653 41.65 3.49 5.74
C GLY A 653 41.46 4.67 6.71
N ARG A 654 41.20 5.87 6.16
CA ARG A 654 40.87 7.05 6.97
C ARG A 654 39.39 7.14 7.29
N PRO A 655 38.97 7.80 8.38
CA PRO A 655 37.56 8.12 8.60
C PRO A 655 36.96 8.82 7.36
N SER A 656 35.83 8.32 6.87
CA SER A 656 35.12 8.95 5.74
C SER A 656 34.55 10.29 6.18
N LYS A 657 34.75 11.32 5.35
CA LYS A 657 34.32 12.69 5.62
C LYS A 657 33.11 13.12 4.80
N VAL A 658 32.69 12.27 3.85
CA VAL A 658 31.58 12.52 2.94
C VAL A 658 30.36 11.74 3.42
N ALA A 659 29.19 12.37 3.43
CA ALA A 659 27.92 11.70 3.70
C ALA A 659 27.62 10.66 2.62
N HIS A 660 27.55 9.39 3.02
CA HIS A 660 27.33 8.27 2.10
C HIS A 660 26.54 7.14 2.76
N ASN A 661 26.05 6.23 1.94
CA ASN A 661 25.64 4.90 2.36
C ASN A 661 26.37 3.86 1.50
N ASP A 662 26.85 2.79 2.13
CA ASP A 662 27.75 1.81 1.50
C ASP A 662 27.12 1.04 0.33
N GLN A 663 25.79 0.94 0.27
CA GLN A 663 25.10 0.04 -0.65
C GLN A 663 23.90 0.72 -1.31
N THR A 664 23.67 0.39 -2.57
CA THR A 664 22.33 0.50 -3.17
C THR A 664 21.65 -0.87 -3.13
N TYR A 665 20.34 -0.90 -3.36
CA TYR A 665 19.59 -2.15 -3.54
C TYR A 665 20.22 -3.01 -4.66
N GLU A 666 20.47 -2.43 -5.84
CA GLU A 666 21.06 -3.16 -6.97
C GLU A 666 22.53 -3.54 -6.77
N GLY A 667 23.30 -2.67 -6.10
CA GLY A 667 24.67 -2.97 -5.67
C GLY A 667 24.69 -4.20 -4.75
N THR A 668 23.76 -4.25 -3.80
CA THR A 668 23.61 -5.40 -2.90
C THR A 668 23.22 -6.67 -3.65
N ILE A 669 22.31 -6.61 -4.62
CA ILE A 669 21.96 -7.77 -5.44
C ILE A 669 23.16 -8.28 -6.22
N THR A 670 23.89 -7.37 -6.88
CA THR A 670 25.10 -7.70 -7.64
C THR A 670 26.12 -8.39 -6.75
N LYS A 671 26.29 -7.87 -5.54
CA LYS A 671 27.19 -8.41 -4.54
C LYS A 671 26.74 -9.77 -4.01
N ILE A 672 25.46 -9.97 -3.71
CA ILE A 672 24.91 -11.27 -3.29
C ILE A 672 25.10 -12.32 -4.39
N LYS A 673 24.88 -11.96 -5.66
CA LYS A 673 25.14 -12.86 -6.79
C LYS A 673 26.61 -13.24 -6.91
N HIS A 674 27.51 -12.28 -6.71
CA HIS A 674 28.94 -12.50 -6.72
C HIS A 674 29.39 -13.39 -5.54
N ASP A 675 29.04 -13.03 -4.32
CA ASP A 675 29.54 -13.65 -3.09
C ASP A 675 28.93 -15.04 -2.83
N PHE A 676 27.71 -15.31 -3.32
CA PHE A 676 26.98 -16.57 -3.05
C PHE A 676 26.75 -17.46 -4.27
N GLY A 677 27.10 -16.99 -5.48
CA GLY A 677 26.98 -17.77 -6.71
C GLY A 677 25.63 -18.45 -6.87
N SER A 678 25.61 -19.79 -6.93
CA SER A 678 24.40 -20.60 -7.10
C SER A 678 23.39 -20.50 -5.95
N GLN A 679 23.79 -20.02 -4.77
CA GLN A 679 22.92 -19.85 -3.60
C GLN A 679 22.20 -18.49 -3.60
N ALA A 680 22.65 -17.54 -4.42
CA ALA A 680 22.11 -16.19 -4.47
C ALA A 680 20.59 -16.12 -4.71
N PRO A 681 19.98 -16.90 -5.62
CA PRO A 681 18.52 -16.86 -5.81
C PRO A 681 17.72 -17.17 -4.54
N SER A 682 18.20 -18.09 -3.71
CA SER A 682 17.54 -18.46 -2.45
C SER A 682 17.69 -17.40 -1.36
N ILE A 683 18.83 -16.70 -1.35
CA ILE A 683 19.06 -15.56 -0.44
C ILE A 683 18.19 -14.38 -0.85
N LEU A 684 18.13 -14.08 -2.14
CA LEU A 684 17.36 -12.96 -2.72
C LEU A 684 15.85 -13.16 -2.66
N SER A 685 15.37 -14.41 -2.56
CA SER A 685 13.94 -14.72 -2.40
C SER A 685 13.42 -14.51 -0.97
N GLN A 686 14.27 -14.05 -0.04
CA GLN A 686 13.92 -13.80 1.37
C GLN A 686 14.38 -12.41 1.78
N ARG A 687 13.92 -11.93 2.94
CA ARG A 687 14.46 -10.69 3.52
C ARG A 687 15.94 -10.87 3.86
N PHE A 688 16.79 -10.15 3.15
CA PHE A 688 18.19 -9.94 3.47
C PHE A 688 18.45 -8.51 3.97
N ARG A 689 19.45 -8.36 4.85
CA ARG A 689 19.97 -7.07 5.30
C ARG A 689 21.50 -7.06 5.18
N ILE A 690 22.08 -5.89 4.94
CA ILE A 690 23.48 -5.62 5.25
C ILE A 690 23.51 -4.65 6.44
N ILE A 691 24.23 -5.04 7.47
CA ILE A 691 24.45 -4.25 8.67
C ILE A 691 25.96 -4.12 8.87
N ASN A 692 26.45 -2.92 9.06
CA ASN A 692 27.82 -2.68 9.46
C ASN A 692 27.89 -2.70 10.99
N VAL A 693 28.85 -3.46 11.53
CA VAL A 693 29.22 -3.49 12.93
C VAL A 693 30.44 -2.59 13.08
N TRP A 694 30.21 -1.37 13.57
CA TRP A 694 31.26 -0.38 13.75
C TRP A 694 31.63 -0.31 15.24
N LYS A 695 32.88 -0.66 15.55
CA LYS A 695 33.40 -0.75 16.92
C LYS A 695 34.65 0.10 17.08
N PRO A 696 34.71 0.99 18.09
CA PRO A 696 35.96 1.61 18.49
C PRO A 696 36.95 0.58 19.06
N LEU A 697 38.23 0.73 18.72
CA LEU A 697 39.34 -0.04 19.30
C LEU A 697 39.94 0.67 20.52
N LYS A 698 39.66 1.96 20.65
CA LYS A 698 39.94 2.84 21.78
C LYS A 698 38.78 3.83 21.91
N PRO A 699 38.58 4.50 23.05
CA PRO A 699 37.59 5.55 23.17
C PRO A 699 37.73 6.60 22.06
N VAL A 700 36.61 7.08 21.52
CA VAL A 700 36.55 8.00 20.37
C VAL A 700 35.93 9.32 20.80
N ARG A 701 36.74 10.38 20.75
CA ARG A 701 36.29 11.77 20.91
C ARG A 701 36.57 12.62 19.67
N GLN A 702 37.66 12.34 18.97
CA GLN A 702 37.97 12.97 17.69
C GLN A 702 37.50 12.12 16.52
N TYR A 703 36.93 12.74 15.48
CA TYR A 703 36.33 12.03 14.35
C TYR A 703 35.24 11.01 14.74
N PRO A 704 34.30 11.33 15.65
CA PRO A 704 33.21 10.41 15.96
C PRO A 704 32.38 10.10 14.71
N LEU A 705 31.76 8.91 14.71
CA LEU A 705 30.83 8.52 13.67
C LEU A 705 29.53 9.31 13.82
N THR A 706 28.92 9.69 12.70
CA THR A 706 27.70 10.50 12.69
C THR A 706 26.74 9.97 11.65
N LEU A 707 25.48 9.81 12.06
CA LEU A 707 24.46 9.01 11.39
C LEU A 707 23.23 9.90 11.14
N CYS A 708 22.75 10.00 9.89
CA CYS A 708 21.46 10.62 9.58
C CYS A 708 20.35 9.67 10.00
N ASP A 709 19.33 10.17 10.67
CA ASP A 709 18.08 9.44 10.80
C ASP A 709 17.43 9.31 9.43
N TYR A 710 17.33 8.07 8.93
CA TYR A 710 16.79 7.75 7.62
C TYR A 710 15.45 8.45 7.35
N ARG A 711 14.59 8.57 8.37
CA ARG A 711 13.25 9.17 8.26
C ARG A 711 13.27 10.67 7.95
N THR A 712 14.43 11.30 8.07
CA THR A 712 14.65 12.74 7.84
C THR A 712 15.42 13.02 6.56
N CYS A 713 15.86 11.97 5.87
CA CYS A 713 16.63 12.04 4.64
C CYS A 713 15.65 11.83 3.45
N ASP A 714 15.60 12.78 2.51
CA ASP A 714 14.72 12.72 1.31
C ASP A 714 15.40 11.86 0.23
N GLU A 715 14.63 11.07 -0.53
CA GLU A 715 15.17 10.20 -1.58
C GLU A 715 15.98 11.00 -2.62
N LYS A 716 15.55 12.23 -2.93
CA LYS A 716 16.24 13.12 -3.89
C LYS A 716 17.64 13.54 -3.43
N ASP A 717 17.94 13.41 -2.14
CA ASP A 717 19.24 13.78 -1.59
C ASP A 717 20.29 12.70 -1.89
N GLY A 718 19.88 11.48 -2.24
CA GLY A 718 20.76 10.35 -2.51
C GLY A 718 21.12 10.19 -3.98
N HIS A 719 22.42 10.18 -4.29
CA HIS A 719 22.97 10.08 -5.64
C HIS A 719 23.75 8.77 -5.80
N ARG A 720 23.32 7.93 -6.75
CA ARG A 720 23.96 6.63 -7.00
C ARG A 720 25.35 6.82 -7.62
N SER A 721 26.36 6.20 -7.02
CA SER A 721 27.75 6.31 -7.45
C SER A 721 28.35 4.91 -7.69
N ASP A 722 29.14 4.76 -8.74
CA ASP A 722 29.84 3.51 -9.03
C ASP A 722 31.06 3.34 -8.11
N LEU A 723 31.24 2.15 -7.55
CA LEU A 723 32.45 1.72 -6.86
C LEU A 723 33.17 0.68 -7.73
N VAL A 724 34.23 1.10 -8.41
CA VAL A 724 34.96 0.28 -9.38
C VAL A 724 36.15 -0.38 -8.70
N TYR A 725 36.12 -1.71 -8.64
CA TYR A 725 37.23 -2.56 -8.20
C TYR A 725 37.81 -3.31 -9.42
N PRO A 726 39.02 -3.89 -9.32
CA PRO A 726 39.64 -4.62 -10.43
C PRO A 726 38.78 -5.74 -11.05
N HIS A 727 37.84 -6.33 -10.29
CA HIS A 727 37.07 -7.50 -10.71
C HIS A 727 35.55 -7.32 -10.60
N VAL A 728 35.07 -6.20 -10.07
CA VAL A 728 33.64 -5.95 -9.85
C VAL A 728 33.35 -4.45 -9.84
N VAL A 729 32.20 -4.07 -10.40
CA VAL A 729 31.63 -2.74 -10.19
C VAL A 729 30.44 -2.89 -9.25
N SER A 730 30.52 -2.24 -8.09
CA SER A 730 29.42 -2.12 -7.14
C SER A 730 28.84 -0.69 -7.17
N GLU A 731 27.85 -0.40 -6.35
CA GLU A 731 27.23 0.92 -6.26
C GLU A 731 26.98 1.33 -4.80
N ASN A 732 27.36 2.56 -4.47
CA ASN A 732 27.03 3.22 -3.20
C ASN A 732 26.10 4.43 -3.44
N ILE A 733 25.69 5.09 -2.36
CA ILE A 733 24.90 6.33 -2.41
C ILE A 733 25.72 7.45 -1.78
N LEU A 734 25.84 8.57 -2.48
CA LEU A 734 26.42 9.81 -1.97
C LEU A 734 25.29 10.80 -1.68
N PHE A 735 25.35 11.52 -0.57
CA PHE A 735 24.26 12.42 -0.17
C PHE A 735 24.61 13.88 -0.43
N SER A 736 23.71 14.62 -1.07
CA SER A 736 23.72 16.08 -1.08
C SER A 736 23.18 16.62 0.24
N TYR A 737 23.62 17.83 0.62
CA TYR A 737 23.13 18.49 1.81
C TYR A 737 21.66 18.89 1.66
N SER A 738 20.87 18.61 2.69
CA SER A 738 19.50 19.11 2.83
C SER A 738 19.25 19.57 4.27
N PRO A 739 18.62 20.75 4.48
CA PRO A 739 18.34 21.26 5.83
C PRO A 739 17.46 20.36 6.70
N GLY A 740 16.67 19.45 6.09
CA GLY A 740 15.79 18.53 6.81
C GLY A 740 16.51 17.36 7.48
N GLN A 741 17.74 17.05 7.06
CA GLN A 741 18.50 15.90 7.55
C GLN A 741 18.88 16.10 9.02
N LYS A 742 18.46 15.18 9.90
CA LYS A 742 18.84 15.17 11.31
C LYS A 742 19.97 14.18 11.56
N TRP A 743 21.08 14.70 12.06
CA TRP A 743 22.32 13.97 12.24
C TRP A 743 22.60 13.75 13.72
N TYR A 744 23.03 12.54 14.06
CA TYR A 744 23.24 12.10 15.44
C TYR A 744 24.62 11.50 15.63
N TYR A 745 25.20 11.71 16.81
CA TYR A 745 26.43 11.08 17.26
C TYR A 745 26.32 10.73 18.75
N VAL A 746 27.32 10.06 19.32
CA VAL A 746 27.41 9.86 20.77
C VAL A 746 28.74 10.42 21.27
N SER A 747 28.69 11.29 22.29
CA SER A 747 29.91 11.81 22.94
C SER A 747 30.63 10.73 23.75
N ASP A 748 31.94 10.90 23.91
CA ASP A 748 32.77 10.05 24.77
C ASP A 748 32.58 8.54 24.50
N GLN A 749 32.43 8.17 23.22
CA GLN A 749 32.13 6.79 22.85
C GLN A 749 33.25 5.86 23.33
N SER A 750 32.94 4.95 24.24
CA SER A 750 33.89 3.98 24.77
C SER A 750 34.17 2.87 23.76
N ASP A 751 35.24 2.11 23.99
CA ASP A 751 35.56 0.93 23.20
C ASP A 751 34.57 -0.24 23.39
N GLN A 752 33.61 -0.11 24.29
CA GLN A 752 32.55 -1.10 24.51
C GLN A 752 31.23 -0.73 23.85
N GLU A 753 31.14 0.45 23.23
CA GLU A 753 29.93 0.93 22.57
C GLU A 753 30.04 0.76 21.07
N VAL A 754 29.14 -0.04 20.49
CA VAL A 754 29.20 -0.48 19.11
C VAL A 754 28.00 0.05 18.35
N TRP A 755 28.27 0.70 17.23
CA TRP A 755 27.25 1.12 16.30
C TRP A 755 26.88 -0.04 15.38
N LEU A 756 25.59 -0.34 15.32
CA LEU A 756 24.99 -1.12 14.25
C LEU A 756 24.42 -0.16 13.23
N ILE A 757 24.87 -0.24 11.99
CA ILE A 757 24.49 0.68 10.92
C ILE A 757 23.88 -0.14 9.80
N LYS A 758 22.58 -0.04 9.61
CA LYS A 758 21.92 -0.68 8.48
C LYS A 758 22.35 0.04 7.20
N THR A 759 22.99 -0.67 6.28
CA THR A 759 23.37 -0.12 4.98
C THR A 759 22.46 -0.61 3.86
N MET A 760 21.70 -1.69 4.10
CA MET A 760 20.65 -2.15 3.20
C MET A 760 19.62 -3.03 3.93
N ASP A 761 18.32 -2.86 3.66
CA ASP A 761 17.26 -3.79 4.04
C ASP A 761 16.28 -4.00 2.89
N SER A 762 16.18 -5.24 2.44
CA SER A 762 15.28 -5.63 1.34
C SER A 762 13.79 -5.44 1.63
N LEU A 763 13.38 -5.33 2.91
CA LEU A 763 11.98 -5.13 3.28
C LEU A 763 11.53 -3.67 3.26
N ALA A 764 12.46 -2.72 3.28
CA ALA A 764 12.14 -1.29 3.26
C ALA A 764 11.50 -0.81 1.95
N ARG A 765 11.39 -1.69 0.94
CA ARG A 765 10.61 -1.43 -0.28
C ARG A 765 9.11 -1.73 -0.12
N SER A 766 8.71 -2.41 0.95
CA SER A 766 7.35 -2.92 1.15
C SER A 766 6.78 -2.69 2.54
N GLU A 767 7.57 -2.19 3.50
CA GLU A 767 7.17 -1.92 4.88
C GLU A 767 7.86 -0.66 5.43
N ASP A 768 7.30 -0.08 6.49
CA ASP A 768 7.84 1.10 7.21
C ASP A 768 9.02 0.70 8.12
N VAL A 769 10.16 0.40 7.49
CA VAL A 769 11.45 0.17 8.15
C VAL A 769 12.53 0.99 7.46
N ALA A 770 13.50 1.50 8.22
CA ALA A 770 14.63 2.22 7.66
C ALA A 770 15.36 1.34 6.63
N MET A 771 15.58 1.88 5.43
CA MET A 771 16.21 1.16 4.32
C MET A 771 17.71 1.07 4.48
N TYR A 772 18.32 2.18 4.89
CA TYR A 772 19.75 2.35 5.08
C TYR A 772 19.99 3.54 6.01
N THR A 773 21.25 3.83 6.32
CA THR A 773 21.65 4.98 7.15
C THR A 773 22.73 5.78 6.45
N PRO A 774 22.45 7.02 6.03
CA PRO A 774 23.50 7.92 5.60
C PRO A 774 24.44 8.21 6.78
N HIS A 775 25.73 8.08 6.56
CA HIS A 775 26.71 8.20 7.63
C HIS A 775 28.01 8.86 7.16
N THR A 776 28.72 9.44 8.12
CA THR A 776 29.99 10.12 7.92
C THR A 776 30.74 10.26 9.23
N SER A 777 31.83 11.04 9.25
CA SER A 777 32.55 11.43 10.45
C SER A 777 32.89 12.93 10.38
N PHE A 778 32.82 13.64 11.51
CA PHE A 778 33.16 15.06 11.58
C PHE A 778 34.39 15.31 12.44
N PHE A 779 35.13 16.37 12.16
CA PHE A 779 36.21 16.83 13.05
C PHE A 779 35.59 17.57 14.23
N ASP A 780 35.85 17.13 15.45
CA ASP A 780 35.41 17.85 16.65
C ASP A 780 36.30 19.08 16.84
N GLU A 781 35.69 20.25 16.97
CA GLU A 781 36.41 21.52 17.08
C GLU A 781 36.89 21.80 18.52
N ASP A 782 36.52 20.96 19.49
CA ASP A 782 37.01 21.06 20.87
C ASP A 782 38.54 20.88 20.92
N PRO A 783 39.30 21.93 21.32
CA PRO A 783 40.75 21.86 21.41
C PRO A 783 41.28 20.78 22.36
N ALA A 784 40.48 20.34 23.34
CA ALA A 784 40.89 19.33 24.32
C ALA A 784 41.10 17.94 23.70
N VAL A 785 40.41 17.66 22.58
CA VAL A 785 40.43 16.35 21.92
C VAL A 785 41.07 16.39 20.53
N ALA A 786 41.50 17.57 20.07
CA ALA A 786 42.00 17.81 18.70
C ALA A 786 43.21 16.94 18.29
N GLU A 787 44.03 16.52 19.27
CA GLU A 787 45.20 15.66 19.05
C GLU A 787 44.92 14.16 19.30
N GLU A 788 43.71 13.79 19.73
CA GLU A 788 43.35 12.39 19.93
C GLU A 788 43.22 11.65 18.59
N ILE A 789 43.66 10.39 18.58
CA ILE A 789 43.62 9.52 17.40
C ILE A 789 42.46 8.53 17.54
N ARG A 790 41.53 8.57 16.59
CA ARG A 790 40.50 7.54 16.43
C ARG A 790 41.11 6.28 15.86
N GLU A 791 40.85 5.16 16.52
CA GLU A 791 41.08 3.81 16.01
C GLU A 791 39.77 3.03 16.12
N SER A 792 39.28 2.50 15.01
CA SER A 792 38.00 1.78 14.94
C SER A 792 38.05 0.69 13.89
N ILE A 793 37.18 -0.30 13.99
CA ILE A 793 36.98 -1.33 12.98
C ILE A 793 35.52 -1.36 12.55
N GLU A 794 35.29 -1.55 11.27
CA GLU A 794 33.98 -1.70 10.67
C GLU A 794 33.90 -3.04 9.96
N LEU A 795 32.99 -3.92 10.39
CA LEU A 795 32.72 -5.19 9.74
C LEU A 795 31.39 -5.13 9.02
N ARG A 796 31.33 -5.65 7.79
CA ARG A 796 30.09 -5.69 7.01
C ARG A 796 29.49 -7.08 7.07
N VAL A 797 28.25 -7.19 7.54
CA VAL A 797 27.58 -8.47 7.73
C VAL A 797 26.31 -8.59 6.90
N TYR A 798 26.19 -9.73 6.20
CA TYR A 798 24.93 -10.19 5.65
C TYR A 798 24.08 -10.82 6.75
N ARG A 799 22.78 -10.54 6.74
CA ARG A 799 21.78 -11.20 7.58
C ARG A 799 20.65 -11.78 6.75
N ASN A 800 20.30 -13.05 6.98
CA ASN A 800 19.18 -13.76 6.35
C ASN A 800 18.46 -14.68 7.36
N LEU A 801 17.19 -15.02 7.13
CA LEU A 801 16.31 -15.67 8.10
C LEU A 801 16.34 -17.21 8.09
N ARG A 802 16.48 -17.95 6.97
CA ARG A 802 16.14 -19.40 6.98
C ARG A 802 16.92 -20.39 6.09
N VAL A 803 17.95 -20.01 5.32
CA VAL A 803 18.63 -20.94 4.39
C VAL A 803 19.94 -21.51 4.98
N LYS A 804 20.34 -22.73 4.60
CA LYS A 804 21.72 -23.24 4.81
C LYS A 804 22.63 -22.70 3.71
N TRP A 805 23.59 -21.86 4.08
CA TRP A 805 24.62 -21.35 3.18
C TRP A 805 25.97 -21.22 3.89
N THR A 806 27.04 -21.28 3.10
CA THR A 806 28.42 -20.96 3.47
C THR A 806 28.86 -19.81 2.59
N CYS A 807 29.39 -18.73 3.19
CA CYS A 807 30.16 -17.73 2.45
C CYS A 807 31.34 -18.43 1.76
N ILE A 808 31.66 -17.99 0.54
CA ILE A 808 32.85 -18.44 -0.19
C ILE A 808 34.10 -17.86 0.46
#